data_AF-A0A938LI39-F1
#
_entry.id   AF-A0A938LI39-F1
#
_cell.length_a   1.000
_cell.length_b   1.000
_cell.length_c   1.000
_cell.angle_alpha   90.00
_cell.angle_beta   90.00
_cell.angle_gamma   90.00
#
_symmetry.space_group_name_H-M   'P 1'
#
loop_
_entity.id
_entity.type
_entity.pdbx_description
1 polymer ?
#
loop_
_entity_poly.entity_id
_entity_poly.type
_entity_poly.pdbx_seq_one_letter_code
_entity_poly.pdbx_strand_id
1 'polypeptide(L)'
;MRRVRFFPVLAALVLASGLVPAPGRAAHAAQFEQTVTFREPLGQAWTDELVHHDLRVPQGRVAAATFALLDAEGKPAPVQVDVLEGTAAAVRRARLWWKAAMPAGSEVAWRVTYNDEGRKAPRPPGGVAVRRGDGRLIVLAGTFEAMVPAPEKPFEKAVPLRKAPAPLLGVRAAGQRAWSGEFALDGAAYVREIRTAVEASGPVFAVVRLRYIGEAGGHSYEAALRIVHGEPWIDVSERYRLAAGCRLTAVLRGRRPPEVLWMPWQAGGGDGAEPAYDLRRLVLDAPLRPDVPFAAMRPRCTLVRDAAQALLALGPGDAGPAVGFVMTAPGDWQRPYENFPSARPWVAGAAAGAPSAAEKAAPAGAAPAAQKPAAAAEKPAIAEKSAAPPVQAVPEGVAVDFPLAEGRRRWLLVVGPRDQFDEKGDLHRLIRRAADLPLDKVLCDWVLSWPRGRVELGPHLLTTWDRLRPLREDLAGGRETPAAGLVARALAGEARGDRRLAELVAGRQEASAALNVAPIFEACYQAPELSPAAAWPRRLPRMLLEADLAAAGRSTAAGEPSTCVDASVAFLAYVFGDPNYRPGAAGGWEAGGRDPAGLGYAVPLYAAAMLPDHPHASRWSAAALAALRDDLRRTSGVAGQTPGKDAPEAVPDAPACLRDRAAAMLPLLERMLAAQNARLEDPFRWPEARAAVEFFLGLHAPADARLGRRGLPPFGDSLSRGRGASGEAGPAEDRAGLLFGLAAAGFRQHDAAFASQCMAMYRHYFGAAGGGDLAADLAAAQAGFDAQERSVPPLPAAGRAWPGFGAVLRSRPARLGDAAAGPAPDRGAFAAFRCGPPGRPAGPDEMAFHFFGAGQPLALAWRAGPAHRIYQEHMYNRISLGDDENMDAAAELAAFQASDAADLAVGQVRTGALRKLPRWPHEVPPAAAFPRRTLAAEARWRRMLCLVKHAGGPLEDYLVVRDELASAEPATFNLWLLARSVRQEGRLLLFDGQLAADAAVFVAAPDADRVRLDRWAWPRQDESAMIPRGFRAGVDRWRAGELQQGLHVEASAGEAFLVAIYPLHKGAEPPRFEPLAQGRGVRVSLAGASEEVYLASDPPADAGGQAALRREGRRTVILPAGTLPPLGKPAAE
;
A
#
# COMPACT_ATOMS: atom_id res chain seq x y z
N MET A 1 -22.82 27.23 20.23
CA MET A 1 -22.81 27.79 21.61
C MET A 1 -24.24 28.09 22.06
N ARG A 2 -24.86 27.23 22.88
CA ARG A 2 -26.06 27.58 23.67
C ARG A 2 -25.98 26.80 24.99
N ARG A 3 -25.91 27.55 26.11
CA ARG A 3 -25.88 27.04 27.49
C ARG A 3 -27.31 26.86 27.98
N VAL A 4 -27.62 25.72 28.60
CA VAL A 4 -28.85 25.52 29.39
C VAL A 4 -28.48 25.58 30.87
N ARG A 5 -29.18 26.45 31.61
CA ARG A 5 -29.10 26.65 33.07
C ARG A 5 -30.18 25.79 33.73
N PHE A 6 -29.86 25.13 34.84
CA PHE A 6 -30.85 24.57 35.77
C PHE A 6 -30.88 25.40 37.06
N PHE A 7 -32.10 25.74 37.48
CA PHE A 7 -32.47 26.36 38.76
C PHE A 7 -32.60 25.29 39.87
N PRO A 8 -32.32 25.61 41.15
CA PRO A 8 -32.67 24.76 42.28
C PRO A 8 -34.00 25.21 42.91
N VAL A 9 -34.77 24.26 43.43
CA VAL A 9 -35.89 24.51 44.35
C VAL A 9 -35.54 23.90 45.70
N LEU A 10 -35.63 24.73 46.72
CA LEU A 10 -35.39 24.50 48.13
C LEU A 10 -36.75 24.60 48.83
N ALA A 11 -37.11 23.64 49.68
CA ALA A 11 -38.13 23.82 50.70
C ALA A 11 -37.91 22.85 51.87
N ALA A 12 -37.99 23.43 53.06
CA ALA A 12 -37.60 22.92 54.37
C ALA A 12 -38.66 22.05 55.05
N LEU A 13 -38.28 21.27 56.07
CA LEU A 13 -39.03 21.22 57.33
C LEU A 13 -38.21 20.66 58.53
N VAL A 14 -37.98 21.56 59.49
CA VAL A 14 -38.05 21.47 60.97
C VAL A 14 -37.18 20.47 61.76
N LEU A 15 -36.42 21.10 62.67
CA LEU A 15 -35.72 20.59 63.86
C LEU A 15 -36.68 20.07 64.94
N ALA A 16 -36.34 18.94 65.59
CA ALA A 16 -36.64 18.71 66.99
C ALA A 16 -35.49 17.93 67.66
N SER A 17 -34.99 18.52 68.74
CA SER A 17 -33.80 18.18 69.49
C SER A 17 -34.04 17.01 70.45
N GLY A 18 -33.15 16.02 70.44
CA GLY A 18 -33.04 14.98 71.46
C GLY A 18 -31.57 14.69 71.76
N LEU A 19 -31.05 15.30 72.81
CA LEU A 19 -29.75 14.96 73.41
C LEU A 19 -29.81 13.53 73.97
N VAL A 20 -28.99 12.63 73.43
CA VAL A 20 -28.62 11.35 74.06
C VAL A 20 -27.08 11.28 74.07
N PRO A 21 -26.44 10.99 75.22
CA PRO A 21 -24.99 10.90 75.29
C PRO A 21 -24.49 9.62 74.59
N ALA A 22 -23.29 9.72 74.04
CA ALA A 22 -22.63 8.71 73.21
C ALA A 22 -22.49 7.33 73.87
N PRO A 23 -22.42 6.27 73.05
CA PRO A 23 -21.40 5.25 73.20
C PRO A 23 -20.38 5.41 72.07
N GLY A 24 -19.09 5.40 72.39
CA GLY A 24 -18.03 5.32 71.41
C GLY A 24 -18.22 4.09 70.52
N ARG A 25 -18.77 4.27 69.33
CA ARG A 25 -18.68 3.28 68.26
C ARG A 25 -17.27 3.36 67.72
N ALA A 26 -16.47 2.35 68.03
CA ALA A 26 -15.36 1.99 67.15
C ALA A 26 -15.93 1.99 65.72
N ALA A 27 -15.38 2.84 64.85
CA ALA A 27 -15.74 2.82 63.44
C ALA A 27 -15.41 1.41 62.96
N HIS A 28 -16.44 0.56 62.77
CA HIS A 28 -16.27 -0.70 62.09
C HIS A 28 -15.70 -0.36 60.73
N ALA A 29 -14.51 -0.85 60.46
CA ALA A 29 -13.91 -0.65 59.17
C ALA A 29 -14.81 -1.16 58.08
N ALA A 30 -14.93 -0.36 57.04
CA ALA A 30 -15.65 -0.78 55.87
C ALA A 30 -14.73 -1.72 55.08
N GLN A 31 -14.99 -3.02 55.19
CA GLN A 31 -14.52 -3.97 54.19
C GLN A 31 -15.38 -3.79 52.95
N PHE A 32 -14.73 -3.47 51.85
CA PHE A 32 -15.38 -3.36 50.55
C PHE A 32 -15.06 -4.60 49.74
N GLU A 33 -16.06 -5.06 49.00
CA GLU A 33 -15.95 -6.20 48.11
C GLU A 33 -16.56 -5.82 46.76
N GLN A 34 -15.87 -6.19 45.69
CA GLN A 34 -16.37 -6.08 44.33
C GLN A 34 -16.06 -7.36 43.56
N THR A 35 -17.05 -7.90 42.87
CA THR A 35 -16.85 -9.02 41.95
C THR A 35 -16.50 -8.45 40.57
N VAL A 36 -15.45 -9.00 39.98
CA VAL A 36 -15.02 -8.75 38.61
C VAL A 36 -15.27 -10.03 37.83
N THR A 37 -16.09 -9.96 36.79
CA THR A 37 -16.42 -11.11 35.96
C THR A 37 -15.90 -10.88 34.55
N PHE A 38 -15.16 -11.86 34.02
CA PHE A 38 -14.81 -11.91 32.61
C PHE A 38 -15.52 -13.08 31.94
N ARG A 39 -15.99 -12.83 30.73
CA ARG A 39 -16.52 -13.86 29.84
C ARG A 39 -15.56 -14.03 28.68
N GLU A 40 -15.15 -15.27 28.42
CA GLU A 40 -14.30 -15.61 27.28
C GLU A 40 -15.14 -15.50 25.99
N PRO A 41 -14.83 -14.54 25.10
CA PRO A 41 -15.75 -14.22 24.01
C PRO A 41 -15.41 -14.92 22.69
N LEU A 42 -14.33 -15.71 22.61
CA LEU A 42 -13.81 -16.25 21.34
C LEU A 42 -13.93 -17.77 21.23
N GLY A 43 -14.42 -18.46 22.26
CA GLY A 43 -14.43 -19.93 22.34
C GLY A 43 -13.02 -20.51 22.47
N GLN A 44 -12.08 -19.77 23.06
CA GLN A 44 -10.67 -20.15 23.17
C GLN A 44 -10.28 -20.44 24.62
N ALA A 45 -9.46 -21.46 24.84
CA ALA A 45 -8.89 -21.72 26.15
C ALA A 45 -7.63 -20.87 26.34
N TRP A 46 -7.60 -20.09 27.42
CA TRP A 46 -6.50 -19.22 27.80
C TRP A 46 -5.88 -19.75 29.08
N THR A 47 -4.55 -19.73 29.16
CA THR A 47 -3.82 -20.28 30.30
C THR A 47 -2.78 -19.29 30.76
N ASP A 48 -2.91 -18.87 32.02
CA ASP A 48 -1.91 -18.05 32.70
C ASP A 48 -1.65 -16.71 31.98
N GLU A 49 -2.69 -16.07 31.46
CA GLU A 49 -2.59 -14.80 30.74
C GLU A 49 -2.59 -13.60 31.67
N LEU A 50 -1.73 -12.63 31.42
CA LEU A 50 -1.78 -11.37 32.13
C LEU A 50 -3.03 -10.58 31.71
N VAL A 51 -3.82 -10.12 32.68
CA VAL A 51 -5.04 -9.31 32.47
C VAL A 51 -5.10 -8.16 33.48
N HIS A 52 -5.93 -7.15 33.20
CA HIS A 52 -6.20 -6.06 34.14
C HIS A 52 -7.67 -5.72 34.34
N HIS A 53 -7.96 -4.99 35.42
CA HIS A 53 -9.26 -4.34 35.62
C HIS A 53 -9.09 -2.98 36.31
N ASP A 54 -9.74 -1.97 35.76
CA ASP A 54 -9.76 -0.62 36.32
C ASP A 54 -10.89 -0.49 37.35
N LEU A 55 -10.52 -0.17 38.58
CA LEU A 55 -11.41 -0.06 39.73
C LEU A 55 -11.44 1.37 40.27
N ARG A 56 -12.65 1.91 40.53
CA ARG A 56 -12.84 3.17 41.25
C ARG A 56 -13.21 2.89 42.71
N VAL A 57 -12.51 3.56 43.62
CA VAL A 57 -12.72 3.42 45.07
C VAL A 57 -13.65 4.54 45.57
N PRO A 58 -14.79 4.23 46.20
CA PRO A 58 -15.81 5.23 46.55
C PRO A 58 -15.37 6.34 47.52
N GLN A 59 -14.32 6.14 48.33
CA GLN A 59 -13.98 7.08 49.42
C GLN A 59 -12.52 7.55 49.53
N GLY A 60 -11.63 7.23 48.57
CA GLY A 60 -10.27 7.81 48.52
C GLY A 60 -9.37 7.62 49.75
N ARG A 61 -9.74 6.75 50.70
CA ARG A 61 -9.01 6.45 51.96
C ARG A 61 -8.44 5.03 52.01
N VAL A 62 -8.40 4.33 50.88
CA VAL A 62 -7.94 2.93 50.78
C VAL A 62 -6.50 2.93 50.30
N ALA A 63 -5.59 2.27 51.02
CA ALA A 63 -4.21 2.11 50.59
C ALA A 63 -4.07 0.95 49.58
N ALA A 64 -3.22 1.11 48.58
CA ALA A 64 -2.94 0.10 47.54
C ALA A 64 -2.49 -1.26 48.12
N ALA A 65 -1.88 -1.26 49.31
CA ALA A 65 -1.46 -2.48 50.00
C ALA A 65 -2.60 -3.32 50.61
N THR A 66 -3.83 -2.79 50.66
CA THR A 66 -5.01 -3.46 51.24
C THR A 66 -5.81 -4.27 50.21
N PHE A 67 -5.54 -4.11 48.92
CA PHE A 67 -6.22 -4.86 47.86
C PHE A 67 -5.77 -6.33 47.89
N ALA A 68 -6.75 -7.22 47.89
CA ALA A 68 -6.59 -8.66 47.69
C ALA A 68 -7.48 -9.12 46.53
N LEU A 69 -7.07 -10.19 45.86
CA LEU A 69 -7.84 -10.85 44.82
C LEU A 69 -8.08 -12.29 45.24
N LEU A 70 -9.31 -12.76 45.13
CA LEU A 70 -9.70 -14.15 45.31
C LEU A 70 -10.20 -14.70 43.97
N ASP A 71 -9.81 -15.93 43.63
CA ASP A 71 -10.35 -16.65 42.48
C ASP A 71 -11.81 -17.10 42.71
N ALA A 72 -12.38 -17.80 41.72
CA ALA A 72 -13.76 -18.30 41.77
C ALA A 72 -13.97 -19.28 42.93
N GLU A 73 -12.95 -20.04 43.32
CA GLU A 73 -12.95 -20.96 44.45
C GLU A 73 -12.68 -20.27 45.81
N GLY A 74 -12.43 -18.95 45.80
CA GLY A 74 -12.14 -18.16 46.99
C GLY A 74 -10.70 -18.27 47.50
N LYS A 75 -9.76 -18.80 46.71
CA LYS A 75 -8.35 -18.86 47.06
C LYS A 75 -7.65 -17.54 46.72
N PRO A 76 -6.70 -17.07 47.54
CA PRO A 76 -5.92 -15.87 47.25
C PRO A 76 -5.09 -15.99 45.96
N ALA A 77 -5.23 -15.01 45.07
CA ALA A 77 -4.49 -14.90 43.81
C ALA A 77 -3.49 -13.72 43.87
N PRO A 78 -2.30 -13.84 43.23
CA PRO A 78 -1.38 -12.73 43.09
C PRO A 78 -2.02 -11.54 42.37
N VAL A 79 -2.01 -10.37 43.00
CA VAL A 79 -2.52 -9.12 42.42
C VAL A 79 -1.52 -7.98 42.58
N GLN A 80 -1.37 -7.19 41.52
CA GLN A 80 -0.52 -6.01 41.49
C GLN A 80 -1.36 -4.76 41.20
N VAL A 81 -1.13 -3.69 41.96
CA VAL A 81 -1.96 -2.48 41.94
C VAL A 81 -1.16 -1.32 41.38
N ASP A 82 -1.59 -0.78 40.23
CA ASP A 82 -1.11 0.49 39.70
C ASP A 82 -2.10 1.60 40.06
N VAL A 83 -1.64 2.65 40.72
CA VAL A 83 -2.50 3.78 41.10
C VAL A 83 -2.66 4.72 39.91
N LEU A 84 -3.87 4.79 39.34
CA LEU A 84 -4.20 5.67 38.22
C LEU A 84 -4.61 7.08 38.69
N GLU A 85 -5.23 7.18 39.87
CA GLU A 85 -5.61 8.44 40.49
C GLU A 85 -5.49 8.35 42.02
N GLY A 86 -4.85 9.35 42.64
CA GLY A 86 -4.59 9.42 44.08
C GLY A 86 -3.13 9.11 44.42
N THR A 87 -2.90 8.52 45.60
CA THR A 87 -1.57 8.06 46.04
C THR A 87 -1.65 6.59 46.48
N ALA A 88 -0.51 5.94 46.67
CA ALA A 88 -0.46 4.58 47.19
C ALA A 88 -1.12 4.41 48.59
N ALA A 89 -1.24 5.49 49.37
CA ALA A 89 -1.92 5.50 50.66
C ALA A 89 -3.42 5.87 50.56
N ALA A 90 -3.82 6.49 49.46
CA ALA A 90 -5.15 7.08 49.26
C ALA A 90 -5.58 6.91 47.79
N VAL A 91 -5.90 5.67 47.43
CA VAL A 91 -6.29 5.29 46.07
C VAL A 91 -7.71 5.76 45.77
N ARG A 92 -7.88 6.48 44.67
CA ARG A 92 -9.21 6.83 44.11
C ARG A 92 -9.55 5.99 42.90
N ARG A 93 -8.55 5.71 42.07
CA ARG A 93 -8.65 4.80 40.93
C ARG A 93 -7.38 3.97 40.85
N ALA A 94 -7.54 2.66 40.70
CA ALA A 94 -6.44 1.74 40.51
C ALA A 94 -6.69 0.82 39.32
N ARG A 95 -5.60 0.33 38.73
CA ARG A 95 -5.59 -0.79 37.82
C ARG A 95 -5.02 -1.99 38.55
N LEU A 96 -5.81 -3.06 38.61
CA LEU A 96 -5.42 -4.32 39.21
C LEU A 96 -4.95 -5.24 38.10
N TRP A 97 -3.78 -5.87 38.27
CA TRP A 97 -3.20 -6.82 37.34
C TRP A 97 -3.07 -8.19 38.00
N TRP A 98 -3.35 -9.26 37.27
CA TRP A 98 -3.17 -10.65 37.72
C TRP A 98 -3.04 -11.59 36.51
N LYS A 99 -2.74 -12.86 36.77
CA LYS A 99 -2.75 -13.92 35.75
C LYS A 99 -4.06 -14.68 35.80
N ALA A 100 -4.72 -14.83 34.66
CA ALA A 100 -6.01 -15.49 34.52
C ALA A 100 -5.89 -16.74 33.63
N ALA A 101 -6.59 -17.80 34.01
CA ALA A 101 -6.88 -18.93 33.14
C ALA A 101 -8.38 -18.95 32.86
N MET A 102 -8.75 -19.13 31.60
CA MET A 102 -10.15 -19.13 31.15
C MET A 102 -10.37 -20.31 30.22
N PRO A 103 -11.17 -21.32 30.60
CA PRO A 103 -11.64 -22.32 29.65
C PRO A 103 -12.42 -21.69 28.49
N ALA A 104 -12.46 -22.37 27.34
CA ALA A 104 -13.17 -21.90 26.15
C ALA A 104 -14.64 -21.58 26.45
N GLY A 105 -15.09 -20.37 26.08
CA GLY A 105 -16.47 -19.91 26.27
C GLY A 105 -16.92 -19.75 27.72
N SER A 106 -16.00 -19.88 28.70
CA SER A 106 -16.34 -19.81 30.12
C SER A 106 -16.60 -18.37 30.60
N GLU A 107 -17.29 -18.26 31.72
CA GLU A 107 -17.39 -17.05 32.53
C GLU A 107 -16.68 -17.31 33.85
N VAL A 108 -15.74 -16.44 34.21
CA VAL A 108 -14.91 -16.57 35.41
C VAL A 108 -15.06 -15.30 36.24
N ALA A 109 -15.30 -15.47 37.54
CA ALA A 109 -15.45 -14.39 38.48
C ALA A 109 -14.29 -14.36 39.48
N TRP A 110 -13.77 -13.16 39.74
CA TRP A 110 -12.79 -12.89 40.79
C TRP A 110 -13.39 -11.91 41.79
N ARG A 111 -13.07 -12.09 43.07
CA ARG A 111 -13.50 -11.18 44.13
C ARG A 111 -12.35 -10.30 44.55
N VAL A 112 -12.51 -9.00 44.39
CA VAL A 112 -11.58 -7.98 44.86
C VAL A 112 -12.05 -7.51 46.23
N THR A 113 -11.19 -7.63 47.24
CA THR A 113 -11.47 -7.13 48.59
C THR A 113 -10.46 -6.05 48.98
N TYR A 114 -10.92 -4.98 49.62
CA TYR A 114 -10.05 -3.92 50.14
C TYR A 114 -10.66 -3.26 51.39
N ASN A 115 -9.84 -2.61 52.21
CA ASN A 115 -10.28 -2.02 53.48
C ASN A 115 -9.64 -0.64 53.73
N ASP A 116 -10.27 0.16 54.58
CA ASP A 116 -9.78 1.46 55.03
C ASP A 116 -8.99 1.41 56.35
N GLU A 117 -8.79 0.22 56.94
CA GLU A 117 -7.97 0.01 58.15
C GLU A 117 -6.46 0.10 57.90
N GLY A 118 -6.05 0.07 56.64
CA GLY A 118 -4.63 -0.06 56.27
C GLY A 118 -4.03 -1.43 56.58
N ARG A 119 -4.86 -2.43 56.96
CA ARG A 119 -4.39 -3.81 57.14
C ARG A 119 -4.01 -4.39 55.78
N LYS A 120 -2.72 -4.69 55.62
CA LYS A 120 -2.17 -5.25 54.38
C LYS A 120 -2.86 -6.58 54.06
N ALA A 121 -3.28 -6.74 52.81
CA ALA A 121 -3.83 -8.00 52.34
C ALA A 121 -2.79 -9.13 52.44
N PRO A 122 -3.20 -10.37 52.77
CA PRO A 122 -2.34 -11.54 52.63
C PRO A 122 -1.87 -11.66 51.19
N ARG A 123 -0.55 -11.79 50.96
CA ARG A 123 0.00 -12.00 49.63
C ARG A 123 0.38 -13.47 49.46
N PRO A 124 -0.14 -14.18 48.44
CA PRO A 124 0.28 -15.55 48.17
C PRO A 124 1.81 -15.59 47.89
N PRO A 125 2.50 -16.68 48.26
CA PRO A 125 3.93 -16.83 48.02
C PRO A 125 4.22 -16.95 46.52
N GLY A 126 5.24 -16.22 46.04
CA GLY A 126 5.62 -16.17 44.62
C GLY A 126 5.55 -14.77 44.02
N GLY A 127 6.13 -14.60 42.83
CA GLY A 127 6.10 -13.36 42.07
C GLY A 127 7.48 -12.83 41.64
N VAL A 128 7.47 -11.68 40.95
CA VAL A 128 8.71 -11.07 40.47
C VAL A 128 9.44 -10.38 41.62
N ALA A 129 10.69 -10.78 41.85
CA ALA A 129 11.54 -10.13 42.85
C ALA A 129 12.61 -9.28 42.15
N VAL A 130 12.83 -8.07 42.65
CA VAL A 130 13.89 -7.17 42.15
C VAL A 130 14.91 -6.99 43.26
N ARG A 131 16.14 -7.43 43.03
CA ARG A 131 17.27 -7.30 43.97
C ARG A 131 18.24 -6.26 43.46
N ARG A 132 18.63 -5.31 44.31
CA ARG A 132 19.65 -4.29 44.00
C ARG A 132 20.94 -4.63 44.74
N GLY A 133 22.07 -4.59 44.05
CA GLY A 133 23.40 -4.80 44.61
C GLY A 133 24.48 -4.55 43.57
N ASP A 134 25.66 -4.08 44.00
CA ASP A 134 26.86 -3.90 43.17
C ASP A 134 26.64 -3.10 41.87
N GLY A 135 25.83 -2.04 41.93
CA GLY A 135 25.51 -1.20 40.77
C GLY A 135 24.67 -1.91 39.70
N ARG A 136 23.94 -2.97 40.07
CA ARG A 136 23.09 -3.78 39.20
C ARG A 136 21.72 -4.04 39.83
N LEU A 137 20.76 -4.40 39.00
CA LEU A 137 19.50 -5.01 39.43
C LEU A 137 19.40 -6.42 38.85
N ILE A 138 18.99 -7.37 39.70
CA ILE A 138 18.63 -8.73 39.29
C ILE A 138 17.13 -8.86 39.45
N VAL A 139 16.43 -9.15 38.34
CA VAL A 139 14.99 -9.40 38.31
C VAL A 139 14.78 -10.91 38.21
N LEU A 140 14.11 -11.49 39.20
CA LEU A 140 13.80 -12.92 39.26
C LEU A 140 12.36 -13.14 38.80
N ALA A 141 12.17 -13.76 37.62
CA ALA A 141 10.86 -14.00 37.01
C ALA A 141 10.21 -15.31 37.44
N GLY A 142 10.96 -16.21 38.10
CA GLY A 142 10.57 -17.58 38.44
C GLY A 142 11.05 -18.59 37.39
N THR A 143 10.91 -18.26 36.10
CA THR A 143 11.39 -19.04 34.94
C THR A 143 12.81 -18.69 34.52
N PHE A 144 13.25 -17.46 34.78
CA PHE A 144 14.60 -16.98 34.51
C PHE A 144 14.99 -15.83 35.45
N GLU A 145 16.25 -15.44 35.41
CA GLU A 145 16.75 -14.20 36.01
C GLU A 145 17.34 -13.28 34.94
N ALA A 146 17.10 -11.97 35.06
CA ALA A 146 17.65 -10.93 34.20
C ALA A 146 18.53 -9.98 35.00
N MET A 147 19.71 -9.67 34.49
CA MET A 147 20.64 -8.73 35.11
C MET A 147 20.70 -7.44 34.28
N VAL A 148 20.48 -6.29 34.90
CA VAL A 148 20.50 -4.97 34.25
C VAL A 148 21.42 -4.02 35.02
N PRO A 149 22.07 -3.05 34.35
CA PRO A 149 22.90 -2.08 35.06
C PRO A 149 22.01 -1.13 35.88
N ALA A 150 22.50 -0.72 37.04
CA ALA A 150 21.86 0.28 37.89
C ALA A 150 22.92 1.12 38.63
N PRO A 151 23.76 1.86 37.88
CA PRO A 151 24.80 2.67 38.48
C PRO A 151 24.20 3.72 39.41
N GLU A 152 24.84 3.94 40.56
CA GLU A 152 24.34 4.85 41.60
C GLU A 152 24.72 6.31 41.35
N LYS A 153 25.78 6.54 40.56
CA LYS A 153 26.32 7.86 40.26
C LYS A 153 26.47 8.02 38.73
N PRO A 154 26.30 9.25 38.21
CA PRO A 154 26.71 9.58 36.85
C PRO A 154 28.21 9.31 36.64
N PHE A 155 28.63 9.18 35.39
CA PHE A 155 30.06 9.08 35.09
C PHE A 155 30.75 10.42 35.37
N GLU A 156 31.97 10.39 35.95
CA GLU A 156 32.75 11.62 36.22
C GLU A 156 33.02 12.43 34.96
N LYS A 157 33.21 11.73 33.83
CA LYS A 157 33.30 12.27 32.48
C LYS A 157 32.44 11.42 31.58
N ALA A 158 31.88 12.02 30.52
CA ALA A 158 31.14 11.26 29.53
C ALA A 158 32.04 10.15 28.95
N VAL A 159 31.53 8.92 28.91
CA VAL A 159 32.26 7.76 28.41
C VAL A 159 31.80 7.43 27.00
N PRO A 160 32.67 6.96 26.09
CA PRO A 160 32.25 6.41 24.81
C PRO A 160 31.17 5.33 24.99
N LEU A 161 30.21 5.25 24.08
CA LEU A 161 29.07 4.32 24.14
C LEU A 161 29.53 2.87 24.36
N ARG A 162 30.63 2.46 23.71
CA ARG A 162 31.27 1.14 23.88
C ARG A 162 31.81 0.82 25.28
N LYS A 163 31.99 1.84 26.13
CA LYS A 163 32.39 1.69 27.53
C LYS A 163 31.20 1.76 28.49
N ALA A 164 30.01 2.13 28.01
CA ALA A 164 28.80 2.14 28.81
C ALA A 164 28.22 0.71 28.87
N PRO A 165 27.72 0.25 30.04
CA PRO A 165 27.06 -1.04 30.14
C PRO A 165 25.79 -1.09 29.28
N ALA A 166 25.56 -2.20 28.58
CA ALA A 166 24.34 -2.42 27.81
C ALA A 166 23.09 -2.53 28.72
N PRO A 167 21.87 -2.30 28.20
CA PRO A 167 20.66 -2.27 29.03
C PRO A 167 20.32 -3.59 29.70
N LEU A 168 20.86 -4.67 29.16
CA LEU A 168 20.82 -6.01 29.73
C LEU A 168 22.26 -6.51 29.81
N LEU A 169 22.68 -7.04 30.95
CA LEU A 169 24.03 -7.55 31.17
C LEU A 169 24.11 -9.08 31.00
N GLY A 170 22.97 -9.77 31.06
CA GLY A 170 22.86 -11.20 30.88
C GLY A 170 21.53 -11.73 31.40
N VAL A 171 21.18 -12.94 30.96
CA VAL A 171 19.99 -13.70 31.41
C VAL A 171 20.39 -15.13 31.77
N ARG A 172 19.65 -15.79 32.66
CA ARG A 172 19.83 -17.23 32.90
C ARG A 172 18.51 -17.89 33.20
N ALA A 173 18.28 -19.07 32.60
CA ALA A 173 17.10 -19.86 32.92
C ALA A 173 17.13 -20.33 34.39
N ALA A 174 15.95 -20.55 34.97
CA ALA A 174 15.82 -21.03 36.34
C ALA A 174 16.60 -22.34 36.53
N GLY A 175 17.30 -22.46 37.66
CA GLY A 175 18.16 -23.61 37.96
C GLY A 175 19.53 -23.62 37.26
N GLN A 176 19.78 -22.72 36.30
CA GLN A 176 21.10 -22.59 35.67
C GLN A 176 22.02 -21.66 36.45
N ARG A 177 23.31 -22.02 36.53
CA ARG A 177 24.33 -21.21 37.21
C ARG A 177 24.95 -20.16 36.29
N ALA A 178 25.15 -20.50 35.01
CA ALA A 178 25.80 -19.64 34.04
C ALA A 178 24.85 -18.56 33.51
N TRP A 179 25.38 -17.35 33.31
CA TRP A 179 24.70 -16.29 32.57
C TRP A 179 24.90 -16.49 31.07
N SER A 180 23.84 -16.28 30.30
CA SER A 180 23.77 -16.34 28.84
C SER A 180 23.52 -14.95 28.27
N GLY A 181 24.03 -14.72 27.06
CA GLY A 181 23.91 -13.45 26.35
C GLY A 181 24.97 -12.43 26.77
N GLU A 182 25.87 -12.06 25.86
CA GLU A 182 26.76 -10.91 26.04
C GLU A 182 26.22 -9.74 25.23
N PHE A 183 25.81 -8.68 25.92
CA PHE A 183 25.28 -7.48 25.29
C PHE A 183 26.32 -6.36 25.37
N ALA A 184 26.54 -5.68 24.25
CA ALA A 184 27.46 -4.56 24.15
C ALA A 184 26.82 -3.44 23.34
N LEU A 185 27.03 -2.20 23.77
CA LEU A 185 26.74 -1.04 22.95
C LEU A 185 27.99 -0.69 22.15
N ASP A 186 27.85 -0.15 20.94
CA ASP A 186 28.96 0.31 20.12
C ASP A 186 28.54 1.53 19.30
N GLY A 187 29.50 2.37 18.91
CA GLY A 187 29.29 3.58 18.13
C GLY A 187 29.97 4.85 18.67
N ALA A 188 29.85 5.94 17.91
CA ALA A 188 30.53 7.21 18.18
C ALA A 188 29.88 8.08 19.27
N ALA A 189 28.74 7.66 19.84
CA ALA A 189 28.06 8.41 20.88
C ALA A 189 28.82 8.37 22.22
N TYR A 190 28.54 9.35 23.09
CA TYR A 190 29.06 9.42 24.45
C TYR A 190 27.91 9.45 25.45
N VAL A 191 28.06 8.76 26.58
CA VAL A 191 27.07 8.64 27.64
C VAL A 191 27.60 9.30 28.91
N ARG A 192 26.83 10.24 29.46
CA ARG A 192 27.16 10.94 30.71
C ARG A 192 26.50 10.29 31.92
N GLU A 193 25.28 9.78 31.75
CA GLU A 193 24.49 9.23 32.84
C GLU A 193 23.63 8.07 32.34
N ILE A 194 23.48 7.04 33.18
CA ILE A 194 22.51 5.96 32.99
C ILE A 194 21.54 6.00 34.17
N ARG A 195 20.28 6.36 33.92
CA ARG A 195 19.24 6.33 34.94
C ARG A 195 18.48 5.02 34.86
N THR A 196 18.49 4.27 35.94
CA THR A 196 17.75 3.00 36.05
C THR A 196 16.66 3.13 37.09
N ALA A 197 15.41 3.04 36.65
CA ALA A 197 14.22 3.14 37.48
C ALA A 197 13.44 1.83 37.45
N VAL A 198 13.03 1.36 38.63
CA VAL A 198 12.03 0.29 38.75
C VAL A 198 10.67 0.99 38.74
N GLU A 199 10.00 1.01 37.60
CA GLU A 199 8.72 1.71 37.42
C GLU A 199 7.56 0.92 38.03
N ALA A 200 7.66 -0.40 37.98
CA ALA A 200 6.73 -1.31 38.62
C ALA A 200 7.50 -2.50 39.19
N SER A 201 7.07 -2.97 40.37
CA SER A 201 7.59 -4.18 41.00
C SER A 201 6.51 -4.75 41.91
N GLY A 202 6.12 -5.99 41.66
CA GLY A 202 5.09 -6.65 42.43
C GLY A 202 4.99 -8.14 42.10
N PRO A 203 3.97 -8.80 42.66
CA PRO A 203 3.87 -10.25 42.58
C PRO A 203 3.52 -10.75 41.17
N VAL A 204 3.17 -9.86 40.23
CA VAL A 204 2.74 -10.24 38.88
C VAL A 204 3.80 -9.88 37.84
N PHE A 205 4.36 -8.67 37.88
CA PHE A 205 5.40 -8.24 36.95
C PHE A 205 6.33 -7.17 37.54
N ALA A 206 7.49 -7.01 36.92
CA ALA A 206 8.35 -5.83 37.11
C ALA A 206 8.56 -5.11 35.78
N VAL A 207 8.69 -3.78 35.85
CA VAL A 207 9.12 -2.93 34.73
C VAL A 207 10.36 -2.17 35.16
N VAL A 208 11.46 -2.37 34.44
CA VAL A 208 12.70 -1.62 34.65
C VAL A 208 12.98 -0.76 33.44
N ARG A 209 13.08 0.55 33.63
CA ARG A 209 13.42 1.51 32.57
C ARG A 209 14.84 2.02 32.75
N LEU A 210 15.59 2.00 31.66
CA LEU A 210 16.94 2.50 31.55
C LEU A 210 16.96 3.68 30.57
N ARG A 211 17.54 4.80 30.99
CA ARG A 211 17.75 6.00 30.16
C ARG A 211 19.23 6.34 30.09
N TYR A 212 19.78 6.28 28.90
CA TYR A 212 21.14 6.70 28.55
C TYR A 212 21.09 8.15 28.09
N ILE A 213 21.69 9.04 28.87
CA ILE A 213 21.71 10.47 28.63
C ILE A 213 23.08 10.84 28.03
N GLY A 214 23.08 11.36 26.81
CA GLY A 214 24.29 11.78 26.12
C GLY A 214 24.86 13.12 26.60
N GLU A 215 26.04 13.48 26.10
CA GLU A 215 26.71 14.76 26.40
C GLU A 215 26.14 15.93 25.58
N ALA A 216 25.78 15.70 24.32
CA ALA A 216 25.12 16.67 23.46
C ALA A 216 23.59 16.55 23.54
N GLY A 217 22.89 17.67 23.70
CA GLY A 217 21.43 17.76 23.83
C GLY A 217 20.71 17.31 22.56
N GLY A 218 20.50 16.00 22.42
CA GLY A 218 19.87 15.39 21.25
C GLY A 218 20.09 13.88 21.15
N HIS A 219 21.18 13.36 21.74
CA HIS A 219 21.42 11.92 21.77
C HIS A 219 20.79 11.26 22.99
N SER A 220 19.91 10.29 22.76
CA SER A 220 19.28 9.51 23.83
C SER A 220 19.03 8.08 23.42
N TYR A 221 19.14 7.17 24.37
CA TYR A 221 18.68 5.80 24.22
C TYR A 221 17.91 5.39 25.48
N GLU A 222 16.71 4.88 25.29
CA GLU A 222 15.83 4.41 26.35
C GLU A 222 15.42 2.97 26.06
N ALA A 223 15.50 2.12 27.08
CA ALA A 223 15.01 0.75 27.05
C ALA A 223 14.12 0.48 28.27
N ALA A 224 12.93 -0.05 28.04
CA ALA A 224 12.03 -0.52 29.10
C ALA A 224 11.89 -2.04 28.99
N LEU A 225 12.15 -2.72 30.10
CA LEU A 225 12.14 -4.17 30.22
C LEU A 225 10.97 -4.57 31.11
N ARG A 226 9.93 -5.16 30.51
CA ARG A 226 8.78 -5.71 31.25
C ARG A 226 8.96 -7.22 31.41
N ILE A 227 8.98 -7.67 32.66
CA ILE A 227 9.20 -9.06 33.05
C ILE A 227 7.97 -9.52 33.83
N VAL A 228 7.25 -10.50 33.29
CA VAL A 228 6.04 -11.05 33.89
C VAL A 228 6.37 -12.38 34.56
N HIS A 229 5.83 -12.60 35.77
CA HIS A 229 6.07 -13.82 36.52
C HIS A 229 5.63 -15.06 35.74
N GLY A 230 6.49 -16.07 35.66
CA GLY A 230 6.20 -17.32 34.99
C GLY A 230 6.29 -17.28 33.46
N GLU A 231 6.43 -16.11 32.83
CA GLU A 231 6.65 -16.04 31.39
C GLU A 231 8.12 -16.31 31.04
N PRO A 232 8.42 -17.07 29.98
CA PRO A 232 9.81 -17.33 29.56
C PRO A 232 10.36 -16.25 28.62
N TRP A 233 9.96 -14.98 28.81
CA TRP A 233 10.48 -13.87 28.01
C TRP A 233 10.53 -12.53 28.75
N ILE A 234 11.31 -11.60 28.20
CA ILE A 234 11.33 -10.19 28.56
C ILE A 234 10.77 -9.39 27.38
N ASP A 235 9.76 -8.57 27.63
CA ASP A 235 9.24 -7.62 26.64
C ASP A 235 10.07 -6.34 26.68
N VAL A 236 10.78 -6.06 25.59
CA VAL A 236 11.74 -4.97 25.47
C VAL A 236 11.18 -3.91 24.55
N SER A 237 10.94 -2.72 25.08
CA SER A 237 10.55 -1.53 24.32
C SER A 237 11.69 -0.53 24.29
N GLU A 238 12.10 -0.11 23.10
CA GLU A 238 13.23 0.80 22.90
C GLU A 238 12.82 2.07 22.19
N ARG A 239 13.46 3.19 22.56
CA ARG A 239 13.43 4.45 21.83
C ARG A 239 14.84 5.01 21.77
N TYR A 240 15.32 5.35 20.58
CA TYR A 240 16.70 5.77 20.37
C TYR A 240 16.80 6.90 19.35
N ARG A 241 17.76 7.77 19.59
CA ARG A 241 18.23 8.81 18.70
C ARG A 241 19.73 8.98 18.96
N LEU A 242 20.57 8.15 18.35
CA LEU A 242 22.03 8.21 18.46
C LEU A 242 22.66 8.55 17.10
N ALA A 243 23.99 8.69 17.05
CA ALA A 243 24.70 8.90 15.79
C ALA A 243 24.58 7.66 14.89
N ALA A 244 24.63 7.85 13.56
CA ALA A 244 24.69 6.75 12.60
C ALA A 244 25.85 5.78 12.93
N GLY A 245 25.62 4.48 12.73
CA GLY A 245 26.56 3.42 13.11
C GLY A 245 26.53 3.01 14.59
N CYS A 246 25.76 3.69 15.45
CA CYS A 246 25.53 3.19 16.80
C CYS A 246 24.66 1.93 16.77
N ARG A 247 25.00 0.92 17.58
CA ARG A 247 24.29 -0.35 17.66
C ARG A 247 24.33 -0.98 19.06
N LEU A 248 23.37 -1.84 19.34
CA LEU A 248 23.39 -2.82 20.42
C LEU A 248 23.70 -4.19 19.79
N THR A 249 24.78 -4.84 20.20
CA THR A 249 25.13 -6.20 19.77
C THR A 249 24.81 -7.17 20.90
N ALA A 250 24.14 -8.27 20.58
CA ALA A 250 23.91 -9.37 21.51
C ALA A 250 24.53 -10.66 20.97
N VAL A 251 25.46 -11.24 21.72
CA VAL A 251 26.12 -12.50 21.37
C VAL A 251 25.47 -13.64 22.15
N LEU A 252 24.88 -14.57 21.42
CA LEU A 252 24.28 -15.78 21.93
C LEU A 252 25.25 -16.93 21.73
N ARG A 253 25.67 -17.56 22.84
CA ARG A 253 26.54 -18.74 22.84
C ARG A 253 25.74 -19.97 23.26
N GLY A 254 25.90 -21.06 22.52
CA GLY A 254 25.20 -22.33 22.73
C GLY A 254 26.13 -23.53 22.59
N ARG A 255 25.63 -24.62 21.99
CA ARG A 255 26.45 -25.79 21.60
C ARG A 255 27.48 -25.39 20.52
N ARG A 256 28.58 -26.15 20.37
CA ARG A 256 29.50 -26.06 19.22
C ARG A 256 29.28 -27.27 18.29
N PRO A 257 28.98 -27.09 16.99
CA PRO A 257 28.62 -25.82 16.34
C PRO A 257 27.29 -25.26 16.88
N PRO A 258 27.08 -23.93 16.80
CA PRO A 258 25.85 -23.30 17.25
C PRO A 258 24.69 -23.77 16.38
N GLU A 259 23.66 -24.24 17.06
CA GLU A 259 22.38 -24.56 16.47
C GLU A 259 21.43 -23.41 16.73
N VAL A 260 20.75 -22.94 15.69
CA VAL A 260 19.72 -21.92 15.81
C VAL A 260 18.36 -22.44 15.36
N LEU A 261 17.32 -22.07 16.10
CA LEU A 261 15.96 -22.06 15.58
C LEU A 261 15.75 -20.75 14.87
N TRP A 262 15.33 -20.84 13.63
CA TRP A 262 15.11 -19.71 12.74
C TRP A 262 13.76 -19.88 12.05
N MET A 263 12.91 -18.86 12.13
CA MET A 263 11.68 -18.80 11.35
C MET A 263 11.90 -17.87 10.14
N PRO A 264 12.31 -18.41 8.97
CA PRO A 264 12.48 -17.62 7.75
C PRO A 264 11.14 -17.12 7.24
N TRP A 265 11.20 -16.22 6.27
CA TRP A 265 10.00 -15.67 5.66
C TRP A 265 9.70 -16.25 4.26
N GLN A 266 10.74 -16.60 3.51
CA GLN A 266 10.68 -17.35 2.25
C GLN A 266 11.89 -18.27 2.21
N ALA A 267 11.72 -19.51 1.74
CA ALA A 267 12.84 -20.39 1.46
C ALA A 267 12.89 -20.76 -0.01
N GLY A 268 14.09 -20.69 -0.58
CA GLY A 268 14.35 -21.03 -1.98
C GLY A 268 14.51 -19.80 -2.87
N GLY A 269 15.46 -19.88 -3.80
CA GLY A 269 15.63 -18.89 -4.86
C GLY A 269 14.75 -19.25 -6.07
N GLY A 270 13.74 -18.45 -6.39
CA GLY A 270 12.96 -18.58 -7.63
C GLY A 270 11.48 -18.19 -7.48
N ASP A 271 10.75 -18.18 -8.59
CA ASP A 271 9.28 -17.96 -8.64
C ASP A 271 8.46 -19.10 -8.00
N GLY A 272 9.13 -20.15 -7.52
CA GLY A 272 8.58 -21.27 -6.75
C GLY A 272 9.07 -21.33 -5.30
N ALA A 273 9.54 -20.21 -4.72
CA ALA A 273 9.90 -20.16 -3.31
C ALA A 273 8.67 -20.54 -2.47
N GLU A 274 8.68 -21.75 -1.90
CA GLU A 274 7.66 -22.15 -0.95
C GLU A 274 7.86 -21.31 0.30
N PRO A 275 6.79 -20.66 0.76
CA PRO A 275 6.93 -19.76 1.87
C PRO A 275 7.09 -20.67 3.11
N ALA A 276 8.26 -20.56 3.73
CA ALA A 276 8.71 -21.49 4.76
C ALA A 276 8.43 -20.86 6.11
N TYR A 277 7.37 -21.32 6.74
CA TYR A 277 6.90 -20.80 8.03
C TYR A 277 7.06 -21.82 9.16
N ASP A 278 7.65 -22.96 8.81
CA ASP A 278 8.09 -23.94 9.78
C ASP A 278 9.35 -23.43 10.46
N LEU A 279 9.38 -23.62 11.78
CA LEU A 279 10.54 -23.38 12.59
C LEU A 279 11.71 -24.22 12.06
N ARG A 280 12.71 -23.58 11.47
CA ARG A 280 13.86 -24.29 10.91
C ARG A 280 14.95 -24.42 11.93
N ARG A 281 15.50 -25.63 12.03
CA ARG A 281 16.74 -25.90 12.72
C ARG A 281 17.90 -25.69 11.74
N LEU A 282 18.73 -24.70 11.99
CA LEU A 282 19.95 -24.46 11.22
C LEU A 282 21.15 -24.78 12.11
N VAL A 283 21.96 -25.74 11.67
CA VAL A 283 23.29 -25.97 12.23
C VAL A 283 24.25 -25.06 11.48
N LEU A 284 24.99 -24.21 12.20
CA LEU A 284 25.98 -23.32 11.59
C LEU A 284 27.31 -24.07 11.42
N ASP A 285 27.29 -25.12 10.59
CA ASP A 285 28.44 -25.97 10.24
C ASP A 285 29.05 -25.63 8.86
N ALA A 286 28.28 -24.97 7.99
CA ALA A 286 28.72 -24.46 6.70
C ALA A 286 29.59 -23.20 6.82
N PRO A 287 30.46 -22.90 5.83
CA PRO A 287 31.38 -21.76 5.87
C PRO A 287 30.68 -20.43 5.64
N LEU A 288 29.91 -19.99 6.64
CA LEU A 288 29.34 -18.65 6.66
C LEU A 288 30.44 -17.65 7.00
N ARG A 289 30.51 -16.58 6.20
CA ARG A 289 31.45 -15.49 6.44
C ARG A 289 31.04 -14.72 7.71
N PRO A 290 31.94 -14.53 8.69
CA PRO A 290 31.61 -13.87 9.96
C PRO A 290 31.25 -12.39 9.80
N ASP A 291 31.61 -11.78 8.67
CA ASP A 291 31.29 -10.39 8.29
C ASP A 291 29.96 -10.23 7.54
N VAL A 292 29.31 -11.33 7.14
CA VAL A 292 28.08 -11.29 6.34
C VAL A 292 26.90 -11.75 7.19
N PRO A 293 25.85 -10.91 7.37
CA PRO A 293 24.64 -11.35 8.03
C PRO A 293 23.96 -12.44 7.19
N PHE A 294 23.55 -13.53 7.85
CA PHE A 294 22.79 -14.60 7.21
C PHE A 294 21.28 -14.42 7.37
N ALA A 295 20.85 -13.53 8.26
CA ALA A 295 19.44 -13.21 8.48
C ALA A 295 19.25 -11.75 8.89
N ALA A 296 18.18 -11.11 8.40
CA ALA A 296 17.71 -9.81 8.88
C ALA A 296 16.44 -9.99 9.73
N MET A 297 16.47 -9.58 10.99
CA MET A 297 15.37 -9.72 11.94
C MET A 297 14.27 -8.67 11.67
N ARG A 298 13.02 -9.10 11.41
CA ARG A 298 11.89 -8.21 11.09
C ARG A 298 10.56 -8.80 11.58
N PRO A 299 9.60 -7.98 12.04
CA PRO A 299 8.22 -8.41 12.14
C PRO A 299 7.62 -8.57 10.72
N ARG A 300 6.65 -9.50 10.56
CA ARG A 300 6.16 -10.05 9.28
C ARG A 300 5.61 -9.08 8.21
N CYS A 301 5.55 -7.79 8.45
CA CYS A 301 4.91 -6.85 7.53
C CYS A 301 5.76 -6.47 6.29
N THR A 302 6.95 -7.04 6.05
CA THR A 302 7.83 -6.65 4.94
C THR A 302 8.09 -7.75 3.91
N LEU A 303 7.93 -7.40 2.61
CA LEU A 303 8.10 -8.28 1.44
C LEU A 303 9.54 -8.73 1.09
N VAL A 304 10.43 -8.88 2.09
CA VAL A 304 11.87 -8.99 1.85
C VAL A 304 12.43 -10.40 2.08
N ARG A 305 13.25 -10.86 1.13
CA ARG A 305 13.99 -12.13 1.18
C ARG A 305 14.97 -12.16 2.37
N ASP A 306 15.27 -13.35 2.88
CA ASP A 306 16.25 -13.58 3.97
C ASP A 306 15.90 -12.89 5.31
N ALA A 307 14.61 -12.54 5.48
CA ALA A 307 14.09 -12.04 6.73
C ALA A 307 13.82 -13.20 7.72
N ALA A 308 14.11 -12.94 8.99
CA ALA A 308 13.83 -13.79 10.13
C ALA A 308 12.92 -13.04 11.09
N GLN A 309 11.95 -13.68 11.71
CA GLN A 309 11.21 -13.03 12.79
C GLN A 309 11.71 -13.44 14.17
N ALA A 310 12.01 -14.73 14.31
CA ALA A 310 12.54 -15.33 15.51
C ALA A 310 13.91 -15.94 15.20
N LEU A 311 14.84 -15.76 16.13
CA LEU A 311 16.16 -16.38 16.10
C LEU A 311 16.56 -16.75 17.52
N LEU A 312 16.66 -18.05 17.80
CA LEU A 312 17.03 -18.59 19.10
C LEU A 312 18.28 -19.44 18.99
N ALA A 313 19.28 -19.18 19.82
CA ALA A 313 20.44 -20.06 19.99
C ALA A 313 20.11 -21.18 20.98
N LEU A 314 20.51 -22.41 20.64
CA LEU A 314 20.18 -23.60 21.41
C LEU A 314 21.38 -24.17 22.16
N GLY A 315 21.13 -24.53 23.42
CA GLY A 315 22.00 -25.36 24.24
C GLY A 315 21.86 -26.86 23.89
N PRO A 316 22.74 -27.71 24.44
CA PRO A 316 22.71 -29.15 24.20
C PRO A 316 21.51 -29.83 24.90
N GLY A 317 20.85 -30.74 24.19
CA GLY A 317 19.71 -31.54 24.68
C GLY A 317 18.37 -30.80 24.69
N ASP A 318 17.27 -31.54 24.87
CA ASP A 318 15.90 -30.99 24.84
C ASP A 318 15.59 -30.10 26.06
N ALA A 319 16.22 -30.38 27.21
CA ALA A 319 16.17 -29.52 28.39
C ALA A 319 17.24 -28.41 28.38
N GLY A 320 18.02 -28.29 27.29
CA GLY A 320 19.05 -27.27 27.14
C GLY A 320 18.45 -25.86 27.10
N PRO A 321 19.18 -24.81 27.51
CA PRO A 321 18.68 -23.45 27.43
C PRO A 321 18.52 -23.02 25.98
N ALA A 322 17.43 -22.31 25.68
CA ALA A 322 17.23 -21.54 24.48
C ALA A 322 17.18 -20.06 24.86
N VAL A 323 17.96 -19.25 24.16
CA VAL A 323 17.96 -17.79 24.31
C VAL A 323 17.88 -17.17 22.93
N GLY A 324 16.99 -16.20 22.75
CA GLY A 324 16.79 -15.62 21.43
C GLY A 324 15.91 -14.40 21.38
N PHE A 325 15.70 -13.93 20.17
CA PHE A 325 14.97 -12.69 19.89
C PHE A 325 13.73 -13.00 19.06
N VAL A 326 12.63 -12.33 19.38
CA VAL A 326 11.42 -12.36 18.57
C VAL A 326 10.95 -10.94 18.31
N MET A 327 10.86 -10.55 17.03
CA MET A 327 10.42 -9.21 16.65
C MET A 327 8.90 -9.12 16.74
N THR A 328 8.39 -8.15 17.50
CA THR A 328 6.95 -8.03 17.83
C THR A 328 6.46 -6.59 17.68
N ALA A 329 5.14 -6.39 17.84
CA ALA A 329 4.46 -5.09 17.87
C ALA A 329 4.95 -4.12 16.78
N PRO A 330 4.83 -4.47 15.49
CA PRO A 330 5.33 -3.65 14.40
C PRO A 330 4.74 -2.23 14.37
N GLY A 331 3.57 -1.99 14.98
CA GLY A 331 2.98 -0.65 15.12
C GLY A 331 3.81 0.28 16.00
N ASP A 332 4.63 -0.29 16.89
CA ASP A 332 5.55 0.45 17.76
C ASP A 332 6.89 0.74 17.06
N TRP A 333 7.11 0.28 15.83
CA TRP A 333 8.34 0.55 15.10
C TRP A 333 8.31 1.91 14.40
N GLN A 334 9.46 2.59 14.32
CA GLN A 334 9.66 3.80 13.52
C GLN A 334 10.92 3.65 12.67
N ARG A 335 10.84 4.06 11.41
CA ARG A 335 11.89 3.88 10.39
C ARG A 335 12.44 2.45 10.38
N PRO A 336 11.56 1.44 10.21
CA PRO A 336 11.95 0.03 10.36
C PRO A 336 13.06 -0.37 9.39
N TYR A 337 13.03 0.16 8.15
CA TYR A 337 14.03 -0.15 7.11
C TYR A 337 15.46 0.24 7.44
N GLU A 338 15.64 1.29 8.24
CA GLU A 338 16.96 1.76 8.69
C GLU A 338 17.44 1.03 9.94
N ASN A 339 16.54 0.29 10.62
CA ASN A 339 16.75 -0.17 11.99
C ASN A 339 16.50 -1.67 12.22
N PHE A 340 16.49 -2.48 11.16
CA PHE A 340 16.34 -3.93 11.30
C PHE A 340 17.56 -4.55 11.97
N PRO A 341 17.37 -5.38 13.02
CA PRO A 341 18.48 -6.14 13.54
C PRO A 341 18.98 -7.15 12.51
N SER A 342 20.26 -7.54 12.58
CA SER A 342 20.85 -8.51 11.66
C SER A 342 21.65 -9.55 12.43
N ALA A 343 21.53 -10.81 12.03
CA ALA A 343 22.22 -11.94 12.66
C ALA A 343 23.38 -12.41 11.78
N ARG A 344 24.54 -12.61 12.41
CA ARG A 344 25.77 -13.09 11.77
C ARG A 344 26.48 -14.14 12.64
N PRO A 345 27.30 -15.01 12.06
CA PRO A 345 28.10 -15.95 12.84
C PRO A 345 29.08 -15.18 13.73
N TRP A 346 29.31 -15.68 14.95
CA TRP A 346 30.24 -15.08 15.88
C TRP A 346 31.45 -16.00 16.12
N VAL A 347 32.66 -15.45 16.02
CA VAL A 347 33.93 -16.16 16.22
C VAL A 347 34.73 -15.40 17.28
N ALA A 348 35.23 -16.11 18.29
CA ALA A 348 36.07 -15.49 19.32
C ALA A 348 37.38 -14.93 18.73
N GLY A 349 37.78 -13.74 19.18
CA GLY A 349 39.02 -13.09 18.73
C GLY A 349 38.92 -12.37 17.37
N ALA A 350 37.86 -12.58 16.58
CA ALA A 350 37.54 -11.69 15.48
C ALA A 350 37.12 -10.34 16.07
N ALA A 351 37.98 -9.32 15.95
CA ALA A 351 37.75 -8.02 16.58
C ALA A 351 36.34 -7.50 16.27
N ALA A 352 35.53 -7.31 17.32
CA ALA A 352 34.12 -6.91 17.24
C ALA A 352 33.90 -5.46 16.72
N GLY A 353 34.86 -4.89 15.98
CA GLY A 353 34.88 -3.48 15.62
C GLY A 353 35.73 -3.12 14.42
N ALA A 354 36.09 -4.07 13.55
CA ALA A 354 36.54 -3.69 12.22
C ALA A 354 35.29 -3.36 11.38
N PRO A 355 35.01 -2.09 11.05
CA PRO A 355 33.92 -1.77 10.13
C PRO A 355 34.11 -2.57 8.85
N SER A 356 33.03 -3.15 8.33
CA SER A 356 33.12 -3.86 7.06
C SER A 356 33.67 -2.89 6.00
N ALA A 357 34.34 -3.40 4.97
CA ALA A 357 34.83 -2.56 3.87
C ALA A 357 33.70 -1.71 3.23
N ALA A 358 32.42 -2.12 3.38
CA ALA A 358 31.25 -1.34 2.97
C ALA A 358 30.91 -0.16 3.91
N GLU A 359 31.17 -0.27 5.20
CA GLU A 359 30.93 0.81 6.19
C GLU A 359 31.92 1.97 6.05
N LYS A 360 33.15 1.71 5.56
CA LYS A 360 34.11 2.78 5.24
C LYS A 360 33.76 3.57 3.97
N ALA A 361 32.81 3.09 3.16
CA ALA A 361 32.46 3.68 1.87
C ALA A 361 31.22 4.60 1.90
N ALA A 362 30.55 4.76 3.04
CA ALA A 362 29.38 5.63 3.16
C ALA A 362 29.78 7.04 3.64
N PRO A 363 29.71 8.09 2.80
CA PRO A 363 29.93 9.45 3.25
C PRO A 363 28.75 9.93 4.12
N ALA A 364 29.05 10.56 5.24
CA ALA A 364 28.06 11.26 6.04
C ALA A 364 27.57 12.49 5.25
N GLY A 365 26.31 12.44 4.78
CA GLY A 365 25.63 13.58 4.17
C GLY A 365 25.72 13.64 2.65
N ALA A 366 25.01 12.74 1.95
CA ALA A 366 24.54 12.97 0.59
C ALA A 366 23.24 12.17 0.36
N ALA A 367 22.21 12.83 -0.16
CA ALA A 367 21.04 12.15 -0.75
C ALA A 367 21.50 11.18 -1.86
N PRO A 368 20.76 10.11 -2.19
CA PRO A 368 21.30 8.98 -2.93
C PRO A 368 21.55 9.35 -4.40
N ALA A 369 22.79 9.77 -4.70
CA ALA A 369 23.31 9.84 -6.05
C ALA A 369 23.92 8.48 -6.43
N ALA A 370 23.44 7.91 -7.54
CA ALA A 370 23.89 6.63 -8.09
C ALA A 370 25.39 6.65 -8.40
N GLN A 371 26.14 5.68 -7.85
CA GLN A 371 27.54 5.44 -8.20
C GLN A 371 27.65 4.75 -9.57
N LYS A 372 28.50 5.36 -10.41
CA LYS A 372 28.94 5.00 -11.76
C LYS A 372 29.91 3.80 -11.73
N PRO A 373 29.86 2.82 -12.67
CA PRO A 373 30.96 1.89 -12.86
C PRO A 373 31.95 2.43 -13.89
N ALA A 374 33.24 2.42 -13.55
CA ALA A 374 34.34 2.62 -14.49
C ALA A 374 34.99 1.26 -14.77
N ALA A 375 35.12 0.90 -16.05
CA ALA A 375 35.91 -0.24 -16.51
C ALA A 375 36.67 0.14 -17.80
N ALA A 376 38.00 0.07 -17.74
CA ALA A 376 38.95 -0.38 -18.76
C ALA A 376 40.35 -0.25 -18.12
N ALA A 377 40.95 -1.35 -17.65
CA ALA A 377 41.79 -2.26 -18.42
C ALA A 377 43.19 -1.69 -18.74
N GLU A 378 44.09 -1.73 -17.75
CA GLU A 378 45.50 -2.05 -17.99
C GLU A 378 45.89 -3.19 -17.04
N LYS A 379 46.48 -4.25 -17.61
CA LYS A 379 47.06 -5.39 -16.89
C LYS A 379 48.37 -4.94 -16.24
N PRO A 380 48.57 -5.09 -14.92
CA PRO A 380 49.86 -5.42 -14.38
C PRO A 380 49.93 -6.91 -14.07
N ALA A 381 51.02 -7.54 -14.50
CA ALA A 381 51.41 -8.86 -14.03
C ALA A 381 51.67 -8.78 -12.52
N ILE A 382 50.76 -9.36 -11.72
CA ILE A 382 50.97 -9.56 -10.29
C ILE A 382 51.23 -11.04 -10.08
N ALA A 383 52.42 -11.33 -9.58
CA ALA A 383 52.86 -12.65 -9.18
C ALA A 383 51.88 -13.25 -8.15
N GLU A 384 51.36 -14.44 -8.46
CA GLU A 384 50.60 -15.28 -7.54
C GLU A 384 51.48 -15.70 -6.36
N LYS A 385 51.43 -14.94 -5.26
CA LYS A 385 51.56 -15.53 -3.94
C LYS A 385 50.16 -15.94 -3.50
N SER A 386 49.84 -17.20 -3.76
CA SER A 386 48.70 -17.93 -3.17
C SER A 386 48.76 -17.79 -1.65
N ALA A 387 48.11 -16.79 -1.10
CA ALA A 387 47.75 -16.77 0.32
C ALA A 387 46.73 -17.89 0.51
N ALA A 388 47.07 -18.86 1.36
CA ALA A 388 46.16 -19.95 1.72
C ALA A 388 44.78 -19.36 2.09
N PRO A 389 43.67 -19.98 1.67
CA PRO A 389 42.34 -19.53 2.08
C PRO A 389 42.33 -19.40 3.61
N PRO A 390 41.82 -18.28 4.16
CA PRO A 390 41.80 -18.10 5.61
C PRO A 390 41.11 -19.31 6.23
N VAL A 391 41.80 -19.96 7.18
CA VAL A 391 41.29 -21.11 7.92
C VAL A 391 39.91 -20.72 8.45
N GLN A 392 38.87 -21.38 7.93
CA GLN A 392 37.48 -21.09 8.28
C GLN A 392 37.28 -21.49 9.75
N ALA A 393 37.28 -20.49 10.62
CA ALA A 393 37.00 -20.72 12.03
C ALA A 393 35.54 -21.14 12.19
N VAL A 394 35.31 -22.26 12.86
CA VAL A 394 33.97 -22.73 13.21
C VAL A 394 33.32 -21.67 14.11
N PRO A 395 32.12 -21.17 13.77
CA PRO A 395 31.41 -20.22 14.61
C PRO A 395 31.25 -20.75 16.04
N GLU A 396 31.47 -19.89 17.02
CA GLU A 396 31.28 -20.21 18.44
C GLU A 396 29.91 -19.77 18.98
N GLY A 397 29.19 -18.95 18.21
CA GLY A 397 27.87 -18.44 18.56
C GLY A 397 27.25 -17.62 17.43
N VAL A 398 26.23 -16.84 17.76
CA VAL A 398 25.55 -15.91 16.85
C VAL A 398 25.53 -14.52 17.47
N ALA A 399 25.92 -13.52 16.69
CA ALA A 399 25.79 -12.12 17.06
C ALA A 399 24.57 -11.52 16.36
N VAL A 400 23.74 -10.82 17.11
CA VAL A 400 22.61 -10.04 16.59
C VAL A 400 22.89 -8.57 16.83
N ASP A 401 23.02 -7.81 15.75
CA ASP A 401 23.32 -6.38 15.76
C ASP A 401 22.03 -5.58 15.55
N PHE A 402 21.70 -4.71 16.51
CA PHE A 402 20.52 -3.86 16.54
C PHE A 402 20.92 -2.38 16.29
N PRO A 403 20.61 -1.79 15.14
CA PRO A 403 20.94 -0.39 14.87
C PRO A 403 20.23 0.59 15.82
N LEU A 404 20.87 1.70 16.20
CA LEU A 404 20.34 2.67 17.17
C LEU A 404 20.35 4.12 16.66
N ALA A 405 20.33 4.35 15.35
CA ALA A 405 20.44 5.69 14.76
C ALA A 405 19.24 6.60 15.14
N GLU A 406 18.04 6.36 14.62
CA GLU A 406 16.84 7.08 15.04
C GLU A 406 15.62 6.18 14.87
N GLY A 407 14.86 5.98 15.94
CA GLY A 407 13.64 5.19 15.87
C GLY A 407 13.13 4.73 17.22
N ARG A 408 12.18 3.80 17.15
CA ARG A 408 11.66 3.01 18.26
C ARG A 408 11.35 1.63 17.74
N ARG A 409 11.36 0.63 18.61
CA ARG A 409 10.95 -0.74 18.31
C ARG A 409 10.56 -1.47 19.58
N ARG A 410 9.92 -2.62 19.39
CA ARG A 410 9.58 -3.55 20.46
C ARG A 410 9.88 -4.98 20.01
N TRP A 411 10.37 -5.79 20.92
CA TRP A 411 10.76 -7.17 20.67
C TRP A 411 10.80 -7.95 21.99
N LEU A 412 10.84 -9.28 21.90
CA LEU A 412 10.94 -10.17 23.04
C LEU A 412 12.32 -10.79 23.11
N LEU A 413 12.93 -10.79 24.31
CA LEU A 413 14.05 -11.66 24.63
C LEU A 413 13.50 -12.94 25.26
N VAL A 414 13.59 -14.05 24.56
CA VAL A 414 13.07 -15.34 24.99
C VAL A 414 14.18 -16.10 25.75
N VAL A 415 13.83 -16.69 26.89
CA VAL A 415 14.75 -17.40 27.81
C VAL A 415 14.02 -18.56 28.48
N GLY A 416 14.43 -19.79 28.20
CA GLY A 416 13.82 -20.98 28.80
C GLY A 416 14.45 -22.29 28.31
N PRO A 417 13.93 -23.47 28.71
CA PRO A 417 14.31 -24.73 28.12
C PRO A 417 13.85 -24.81 26.65
N ARG A 418 14.60 -25.54 25.83
CA ARG A 418 14.40 -25.64 24.37
C ARG A 418 13.01 -26.17 23.99
N ASP A 419 12.50 -27.14 24.73
CA ASP A 419 11.18 -27.76 24.52
C ASP A 419 9.99 -26.80 24.72
N GLN A 420 10.21 -25.59 25.26
CA GLN A 420 9.21 -24.53 25.35
C GLN A 420 9.11 -23.65 24.10
N PHE A 421 9.98 -23.84 23.10
CA PHE A 421 10.02 -23.00 21.89
C PHE A 421 10.14 -23.78 20.59
N ASP A 422 10.28 -25.11 20.65
CA ASP A 422 10.32 -25.95 19.46
C ASP A 422 8.90 -26.28 18.94
N GLU A 423 8.79 -27.18 17.97
CA GLU A 423 7.50 -27.59 17.39
C GLU A 423 6.53 -28.20 18.44
N LYS A 424 7.04 -28.68 19.58
CA LYS A 424 6.25 -29.25 20.68
C LYS A 424 5.86 -28.19 21.72
N GLY A 425 6.62 -27.10 21.83
CA GLY A 425 6.40 -25.96 22.72
C GLY A 425 6.12 -24.67 21.94
N ASP A 426 4.95 -24.62 21.33
CA ASP A 426 4.48 -23.67 20.34
C ASP A 426 4.96 -22.19 20.52
N LEU A 427 6.08 -21.83 19.88
CA LEU A 427 6.57 -20.45 19.77
C LEU A 427 5.51 -19.49 19.21
N HIS A 428 4.60 -19.96 18.35
CA HIS A 428 3.50 -19.13 17.86
C HIS A 428 2.52 -18.78 18.98
N ARG A 429 2.27 -19.69 19.92
CA ARG A 429 1.46 -19.40 21.11
C ARG A 429 2.12 -18.32 21.96
N LEU A 430 3.44 -18.38 22.18
CA LEU A 430 4.18 -17.32 22.88
C LEU A 430 3.99 -15.97 22.20
N ILE A 431 4.22 -15.93 20.89
CA ILE A 431 4.07 -14.72 20.08
C ILE A 431 2.65 -14.18 20.18
N ARG A 432 1.65 -15.05 20.09
CA ARG A 432 0.24 -14.67 20.18
C ARG A 432 -0.10 -14.02 21.53
N ARG A 433 0.40 -14.60 22.62
CA ARG A 433 0.19 -14.09 23.99
C ARG A 433 0.88 -12.74 24.21
N ALA A 434 2.07 -12.58 23.65
CA ALA A 434 2.89 -11.40 23.90
C ALA A 434 2.64 -10.23 22.94
N ALA A 435 2.14 -10.50 21.72
CA ALA A 435 2.10 -9.52 20.65
C ALA A 435 0.77 -9.47 19.88
N ASP A 436 0.21 -10.63 19.50
CA ASP A 436 -0.88 -10.67 18.49
C ASP A 436 -2.25 -10.40 19.10
N LEU A 437 -2.65 -11.23 20.05
CA LEU A 437 -4.00 -11.32 20.62
C LEU A 437 -3.92 -11.55 22.13
N PRO A 438 -3.26 -10.64 22.89
CA PRO A 438 -3.18 -10.79 24.34
C PRO A 438 -4.58 -10.78 24.95
N LEU A 439 -4.88 -11.73 25.85
CA LEU A 439 -6.19 -11.82 26.50
C LEU A 439 -6.57 -10.50 27.19
N ASP A 440 -5.60 -9.80 27.77
CA ASP A 440 -5.78 -8.47 28.35
C ASP A 440 -6.55 -7.53 27.43
N LYS A 441 -6.14 -7.47 26.17
CA LYS A 441 -6.74 -6.61 25.16
C LYS A 441 -8.14 -7.09 24.79
N VAL A 442 -8.32 -8.40 24.64
CA VAL A 442 -9.61 -9.03 24.32
C VAL A 442 -10.66 -8.74 25.40
N LEU A 443 -10.27 -8.81 26.68
CA LEU A 443 -11.22 -8.64 27.79
C LEU A 443 -11.44 -7.18 28.17
N CYS A 444 -10.41 -6.35 28.07
CA CYS A 444 -10.42 -5.02 28.67
C CYS A 444 -10.60 -3.89 27.64
N ASP A 445 -10.11 -4.09 26.42
CA ASP A 445 -10.16 -3.07 25.37
C ASP A 445 -11.24 -3.36 24.32
N TRP A 446 -11.65 -4.62 24.17
CA TRP A 446 -12.59 -5.04 23.15
C TRP A 446 -14.01 -5.18 23.69
N VAL A 447 -14.96 -4.68 22.91
CA VAL A 447 -16.38 -4.81 23.16
C VAL A 447 -16.89 -5.79 22.12
N LEU A 448 -17.14 -7.04 22.54
CA LEU A 448 -17.65 -8.09 21.65
C LEU A 448 -19.12 -8.44 21.93
N SER A 449 -19.72 -7.75 22.90
CA SER A 449 -21.13 -7.83 23.25
C SER A 449 -21.62 -6.44 23.65
N TRP A 450 -22.68 -5.97 23.01
CA TRP A 450 -23.34 -4.70 23.31
C TRP A 450 -24.82 -4.80 22.92
N PRO A 451 -25.71 -4.00 23.54
CA PRO A 451 -27.10 -3.94 23.13
C PRO A 451 -27.23 -3.29 21.74
N ARG A 452 -28.00 -3.91 20.83
CA ARG A 452 -28.22 -3.39 19.48
C ARG A 452 -29.55 -2.68 19.31
N GLY A 453 -29.54 -1.54 18.64
CA GLY A 453 -30.74 -0.80 18.25
C GLY A 453 -31.36 -1.36 16.96
N ARG A 454 -32.69 -1.55 16.91
CA ARG A 454 -33.38 -2.09 15.71
C ARG A 454 -33.27 -1.20 14.45
N VAL A 455 -33.07 0.11 14.62
CA VAL A 455 -33.04 1.09 13.52
C VAL A 455 -31.69 1.12 12.79
N GLU A 456 -30.67 0.46 13.35
CA GLU A 456 -29.27 0.54 12.92
C GLU A 456 -28.77 -0.76 12.26
N LEU A 457 -29.69 -1.70 12.01
CA LEU A 457 -29.38 -2.99 11.41
C LEU A 457 -29.41 -2.86 9.88
N GLY A 458 -28.37 -3.40 9.21
CA GLY A 458 -28.14 -3.31 7.77
C GLY A 458 -29.18 -4.01 6.87
N PRO A 459 -28.85 -4.34 5.61
CA PRO A 459 -27.53 -4.24 5.02
C PRO A 459 -27.12 -2.79 4.77
N HIS A 460 -25.81 -2.53 4.79
CA HIS A 460 -25.22 -1.23 4.45
C HIS A 460 -24.06 -1.33 3.46
N LEU A 461 -23.39 -2.48 3.32
CA LEU A 461 -22.16 -2.57 2.54
C LEU A 461 -22.42 -2.41 1.04
N LEU A 462 -23.28 -3.24 0.47
CA LEU A 462 -23.64 -3.19 -0.95
C LEU A 462 -24.84 -2.27 -1.22
N THR A 463 -25.83 -2.34 -0.34
CA THR A 463 -27.14 -1.72 -0.52
C THR A 463 -27.74 -1.37 0.83
N THR A 464 -28.92 -0.77 0.83
CA THR A 464 -29.71 -0.49 2.04
C THR A 464 -31.00 -1.30 2.05
N TRP A 465 -31.64 -1.47 3.21
CA TRP A 465 -32.91 -2.17 3.30
C TRP A 465 -34.01 -1.55 2.41
N ASP A 466 -34.06 -0.22 2.35
CA ASP A 466 -34.98 0.53 1.49
C ASP A 466 -34.83 0.20 0.00
N ARG A 467 -33.62 -0.16 -0.43
CA ARG A 467 -33.32 -0.55 -1.82
C ARG A 467 -33.48 -2.06 -2.05
N LEU A 468 -33.13 -2.88 -1.06
CA LEU A 468 -33.19 -4.33 -1.15
C LEU A 468 -34.63 -4.86 -1.14
N ARG A 469 -35.52 -4.27 -0.34
CA ARG A 469 -36.91 -4.72 -0.24
C ARG A 469 -37.67 -4.64 -1.59
N PRO A 470 -37.71 -3.49 -2.29
CA PRO A 470 -38.38 -3.41 -3.59
C PRO A 470 -37.80 -4.37 -4.64
N LEU A 471 -36.47 -4.57 -4.63
CA LEU A 471 -35.83 -5.54 -5.52
C LEU A 471 -36.27 -6.98 -5.25
N ARG A 472 -36.42 -7.37 -3.97
CA ARG A 472 -36.96 -8.68 -3.60
C ARG A 472 -38.42 -8.83 -4.04
N GLU A 473 -39.22 -7.78 -3.92
CA GLU A 473 -40.60 -7.75 -4.42
C GLU A 473 -40.65 -7.88 -5.94
N ASP A 474 -39.77 -7.19 -6.67
CA ASP A 474 -39.64 -7.32 -8.13
C ASP A 474 -39.32 -8.77 -8.53
N LEU A 475 -38.33 -9.38 -7.87
CA LEU A 475 -37.91 -10.75 -8.13
C LEU A 475 -39.01 -11.77 -7.80
N ALA A 476 -39.72 -11.58 -6.70
CA ALA A 476 -40.83 -12.44 -6.30
C ALA A 476 -42.04 -12.31 -7.24
N GLY A 477 -42.30 -11.09 -7.72
CA GLY A 477 -43.38 -10.79 -8.66
C GLY A 477 -43.04 -11.03 -10.13
N GLY A 478 -41.80 -11.42 -10.46
CA GLY A 478 -41.33 -11.60 -11.84
C GLY A 478 -41.29 -10.30 -12.66
N ARG A 479 -41.13 -9.13 -12.00
CA ARG A 479 -41.03 -7.84 -12.70
C ARG A 479 -39.66 -7.72 -13.38
N GLU A 480 -39.66 -7.36 -14.66
CA GLU A 480 -38.43 -7.19 -15.46
C GLU A 480 -37.77 -5.81 -15.25
N THR A 481 -37.40 -5.49 -14.01
CA THR A 481 -36.57 -4.30 -13.74
C THR A 481 -35.10 -4.60 -14.06
N PRO A 482 -34.26 -3.61 -14.42
CA PRO A 482 -32.84 -3.86 -14.72
C PRO A 482 -32.09 -4.58 -13.58
N ALA A 483 -32.37 -4.21 -12.33
CA ALA A 483 -31.79 -4.85 -11.15
C ALA A 483 -32.30 -6.28 -10.96
N ALA A 484 -33.60 -6.53 -11.11
CA ALA A 484 -34.18 -7.86 -11.02
C ALA A 484 -33.67 -8.78 -12.15
N GLY A 485 -33.55 -8.26 -13.38
CA GLY A 485 -32.98 -8.99 -14.51
C GLY A 485 -31.52 -9.41 -14.29
N LEU A 486 -30.68 -8.53 -13.73
CA LEU A 486 -29.30 -8.88 -13.35
C LEU A 486 -29.25 -10.03 -12.35
N VAL A 487 -30.05 -9.94 -11.27
CA VAL A 487 -30.11 -10.98 -10.24
C VAL A 487 -30.68 -12.29 -10.81
N ALA A 488 -31.73 -12.23 -11.63
CA ALA A 488 -32.34 -13.40 -12.26
C ALA A 488 -31.36 -14.15 -13.18
N ARG A 489 -30.59 -13.44 -14.01
CA ARG A 489 -29.54 -14.02 -14.85
C ARG A 489 -28.41 -14.64 -14.01
N ALA A 490 -27.99 -13.98 -12.95
CA ALA A 490 -26.98 -14.53 -12.04
C ALA A 490 -27.47 -15.82 -11.33
N LEU A 491 -28.76 -15.87 -10.95
CA LEU A 491 -29.40 -17.07 -10.41
C LEU A 491 -29.49 -18.20 -11.45
N ALA A 492 -29.73 -17.86 -12.72
CA ALA A 492 -29.73 -18.79 -13.85
C ALA A 492 -28.31 -19.29 -14.22
N GLY A 493 -27.26 -18.72 -13.64
CA GLY A 493 -25.87 -19.06 -13.96
C GLY A 493 -25.35 -18.42 -15.25
N GLU A 494 -26.09 -17.47 -15.81
CA GLU A 494 -25.69 -16.72 -17.01
C GLU A 494 -24.59 -15.69 -16.73
N ALA A 495 -24.46 -15.24 -15.47
CA ALA A 495 -23.37 -14.39 -15.00
C ALA A 495 -22.29 -15.20 -14.27
N ARG A 496 -21.01 -14.97 -14.58
CA ARG A 496 -19.89 -15.67 -13.94
C ARG A 496 -19.75 -15.26 -12.47
N GLY A 497 -19.70 -16.23 -11.56
CA GLY A 497 -19.10 -16.06 -10.23
C GLY A 497 -19.98 -15.47 -9.12
N ASP A 498 -21.26 -15.14 -9.36
CA ASP A 498 -22.07 -14.39 -8.40
C ASP A 498 -23.40 -15.01 -7.98
N ARG A 499 -23.65 -16.28 -8.32
CA ARG A 499 -24.90 -16.97 -7.95
C ARG A 499 -25.22 -16.88 -6.45
N ARG A 500 -24.22 -17.10 -5.59
CA ARG A 500 -24.38 -17.00 -4.13
C ARG A 500 -24.83 -15.61 -3.67
N LEU A 501 -24.22 -14.56 -4.23
CA LEU A 501 -24.63 -13.18 -3.93
C LEU A 501 -26.05 -12.92 -4.44
N ALA A 502 -26.39 -13.42 -5.62
CA ALA A 502 -27.74 -13.33 -6.16
C ALA A 502 -28.78 -14.03 -5.27
N GLU A 503 -28.44 -15.20 -4.71
CA GLU A 503 -29.28 -15.93 -3.76
C GLU A 503 -29.51 -15.14 -2.46
N LEU A 504 -28.48 -14.49 -1.92
CA LEU A 504 -28.59 -13.60 -0.76
C LEU A 504 -29.44 -12.36 -1.04
N VAL A 505 -29.21 -11.69 -2.18
CA VAL A 505 -30.00 -10.54 -2.62
C VAL A 505 -31.47 -10.93 -2.81
N ALA A 506 -31.73 -12.07 -3.45
CA ALA A 506 -33.09 -12.60 -3.63
C ALA A 506 -33.73 -13.14 -2.34
N GLY A 507 -32.98 -13.26 -1.24
CA GLY A 507 -33.48 -13.82 0.02
C GLY A 507 -33.76 -15.32 -0.02
N ARG A 508 -33.13 -16.06 -0.95
CA ARG A 508 -33.31 -17.51 -1.14
C ARG A 508 -32.40 -18.37 -0.26
N GLN A 509 -31.34 -17.80 0.29
CA GLN A 509 -30.40 -18.51 1.15
C GLN A 509 -30.48 -17.97 2.58
N GLU A 510 -30.63 -18.86 3.55
CA GLU A 510 -30.45 -18.53 4.96
C GLU A 510 -28.98 -18.25 5.26
N ALA A 511 -28.72 -17.51 6.35
CA ALA A 511 -27.39 -17.11 6.80
C ALA A 511 -26.53 -18.30 7.27
N SER A 512 -26.20 -19.26 6.39
CA SER A 512 -25.59 -20.53 6.80
C SER A 512 -24.07 -20.56 6.71
N ALA A 513 -23.42 -19.45 6.32
CA ALA A 513 -21.98 -19.36 6.38
C ALA A 513 -21.60 -18.31 7.43
N ALA A 514 -21.46 -18.77 8.67
CA ALA A 514 -20.81 -17.99 9.71
C ALA A 514 -19.49 -17.42 9.16
N LEU A 515 -19.21 -16.17 9.48
CA LEU A 515 -17.94 -15.54 9.18
C LEU A 515 -16.84 -16.33 9.90
N ASN A 516 -16.18 -17.26 9.20
CA ASN A 516 -15.20 -18.13 9.82
C ASN A 516 -13.94 -17.33 10.17
N VAL A 517 -13.84 -16.94 11.44
CA VAL A 517 -12.68 -16.27 12.03
C VAL A 517 -11.69 -17.26 12.67
N ALA A 518 -11.97 -18.57 12.65
CA ALA A 518 -11.09 -19.61 13.19
C ALA A 518 -9.65 -19.54 12.67
N PRO A 519 -9.38 -19.21 11.39
CA PRO A 519 -8.00 -19.06 10.92
C PRO A 519 -7.17 -18.04 11.69
N ILE A 520 -7.78 -17.01 12.30
CA ILE A 520 -7.08 -16.04 13.15
C ILE A 520 -6.75 -16.63 14.53
N PHE A 521 -7.52 -17.60 15.00
CA PHE A 521 -7.28 -18.27 16.28
C PHE A 521 -6.32 -19.46 16.14
N GLU A 522 -6.43 -20.22 15.06
CA GLU A 522 -5.59 -21.40 14.83
C GLU A 522 -4.15 -21.02 14.48
N ALA A 523 -3.93 -19.76 14.12
CA ALA A 523 -2.68 -19.30 13.55
C ALA A 523 -2.31 -17.92 14.12
N CYS A 524 -1.03 -17.71 14.45
CA CYS A 524 -0.53 -16.38 14.75
C CYS A 524 -0.75 -15.47 13.53
N TYR A 525 -0.71 -14.14 13.68
CA TYR A 525 -0.77 -13.23 12.51
C TYR A 525 0.36 -13.50 11.51
N GLN A 526 1.27 -14.41 11.87
CA GLN A 526 2.38 -14.89 11.08
C GLN A 526 2.18 -16.14 10.24
N ALA A 527 1.00 -16.74 10.32
CA ALA A 527 0.67 -17.89 9.52
C ALA A 527 0.37 -17.54 8.05
N PRO A 528 0.82 -18.35 7.07
CA PRO A 528 0.74 -18.08 5.63
C PRO A 528 -0.65 -17.64 5.20
N GLU A 529 -1.65 -18.30 5.76
CA GLU A 529 -3.06 -18.18 5.45
C GLU A 529 -3.61 -16.81 5.85
N LEU A 530 -2.96 -16.11 6.79
CA LEU A 530 -3.32 -14.76 7.25
C LEU A 530 -2.55 -13.64 6.54
N SER A 531 -1.62 -13.98 5.63
CA SER A 531 -0.92 -12.99 4.80
C SER A 531 -1.91 -12.18 3.95
N PRO A 532 -1.73 -10.86 3.75
CA PRO A 532 -2.59 -10.10 2.83
C PRO A 532 -2.59 -10.63 1.39
N ALA A 533 -1.56 -11.40 1.02
CA ALA A 533 -1.50 -12.06 -0.28
C ALA A 533 -2.24 -13.41 -0.31
N ALA A 534 -2.61 -13.97 0.84
CA ALA A 534 -3.27 -15.26 0.94
C ALA A 534 -4.75 -15.19 0.55
N ALA A 535 -5.32 -16.35 0.23
CA ALA A 535 -6.68 -16.46 -0.27
C ALA A 535 -7.73 -16.00 0.76
N TRP A 536 -7.54 -16.30 2.05
CA TRP A 536 -8.53 -16.01 3.08
C TRP A 536 -8.67 -14.49 3.36
N PRO A 537 -7.61 -13.71 3.67
CA PRO A 537 -7.73 -12.26 3.88
C PRO A 537 -8.26 -11.51 2.66
N ARG A 538 -7.89 -11.95 1.44
CA ARG A 538 -8.42 -11.37 0.19
C ARG A 538 -9.92 -11.59 0.01
N ARG A 539 -10.50 -12.63 0.61
CA ARG A 539 -11.93 -12.93 0.58
C ARG A 539 -12.72 -12.21 1.68
N LEU A 540 -12.06 -11.69 2.72
CA LEU A 540 -12.74 -11.06 3.87
C LEU A 540 -13.71 -9.93 3.48
N PRO A 541 -13.37 -8.95 2.62
CA PRO A 541 -14.31 -7.92 2.22
C PRO A 541 -15.59 -8.51 1.60
N ARG A 542 -15.46 -9.56 0.79
CA ARG A 542 -16.59 -10.27 0.19
C ARG A 542 -17.38 -11.07 1.24
N MET A 543 -16.70 -11.74 2.16
CA MET A 543 -17.35 -12.49 3.25
C MET A 543 -18.16 -11.55 4.16
N LEU A 544 -17.64 -10.36 4.47
CA LEU A 544 -18.36 -9.33 5.22
C LEU A 544 -19.59 -8.82 4.47
N LEU A 545 -19.46 -8.56 3.16
CA LEU A 545 -20.59 -8.19 2.30
C LEU A 545 -21.68 -9.26 2.27
N GLU A 546 -21.30 -10.53 2.16
CA GLU A 546 -22.25 -11.66 2.21
C GLU A 546 -22.92 -11.77 3.57
N ALA A 547 -22.16 -11.59 4.66
CA ALA A 547 -22.68 -11.62 6.03
C ALA A 547 -23.68 -10.48 6.30
N ASP A 548 -23.40 -9.27 5.80
CA ASP A 548 -24.28 -8.09 5.90
C ASP A 548 -25.61 -8.31 5.18
N LEU A 549 -25.58 -8.85 3.95
CA LEU A 549 -26.78 -9.20 3.19
C LEU A 549 -27.57 -10.35 3.83
N ALA A 550 -26.88 -11.35 4.38
CA ALA A 550 -27.50 -12.50 5.05
C ALA A 550 -28.19 -12.09 6.36
N ALA A 551 -27.59 -11.17 7.12
CA ALA A 551 -28.18 -10.61 8.33
C ALA A 551 -29.51 -9.90 8.01
N ALA A 552 -29.59 -9.19 6.87
CA ALA A 552 -30.81 -8.60 6.34
C ALA A 552 -31.60 -7.78 7.39
N GLY A 553 -30.90 -6.98 8.19
CA GLY A 553 -31.51 -6.13 9.21
C GLY A 553 -31.91 -6.86 10.50
N ARG A 554 -31.45 -8.10 10.70
CA ARG A 554 -31.61 -8.85 11.95
C ARG A 554 -30.29 -8.89 12.71
N SER A 555 -30.35 -8.65 14.02
CA SER A 555 -29.20 -8.92 14.88
C SER A 555 -29.05 -10.43 15.05
N THR A 556 -27.81 -10.91 14.96
CA THR A 556 -27.47 -12.30 15.31
C THR A 556 -27.03 -12.44 16.76
N ALA A 557 -27.22 -11.40 17.60
CA ALA A 557 -26.71 -11.36 18.96
C ALA A 557 -27.34 -12.40 19.92
N ALA A 558 -28.45 -13.03 19.53
CA ALA A 558 -29.05 -14.14 20.27
C ALA A 558 -28.34 -15.46 19.93
N GLY A 559 -27.13 -15.69 20.46
CA GLY A 559 -26.34 -16.91 20.27
C GLY A 559 -25.01 -16.88 21.03
N GLU A 560 -24.27 -18.00 21.06
CA GLU A 560 -22.90 -18.01 21.59
C GLU A 560 -22.00 -17.05 20.79
N PRO A 561 -21.11 -16.26 21.43
CA PRO A 561 -20.24 -15.28 20.77
C PRO A 561 -19.44 -15.83 19.57
N SER A 562 -19.00 -17.09 19.63
CA SER A 562 -18.30 -17.84 18.57
C SER A 562 -19.15 -18.08 17.32
N THR A 563 -20.47 -17.97 17.43
CA THR A 563 -21.44 -18.11 16.33
C THR A 563 -22.13 -16.79 15.97
N CYS A 564 -21.85 -15.73 16.72
CA CYS A 564 -22.42 -14.42 16.51
C CYS A 564 -21.63 -13.66 15.43
N VAL A 565 -22.31 -13.33 14.33
CA VAL A 565 -21.73 -12.54 13.23
C VAL A 565 -21.28 -11.18 13.74
N ASP A 566 -22.08 -10.51 14.58
CA ASP A 566 -21.76 -9.19 15.13
C ASP A 566 -20.43 -9.20 15.93
N ALA A 567 -20.25 -10.19 16.82
CA ALA A 567 -19.01 -10.34 17.59
C ALA A 567 -17.82 -10.67 16.68
N SER A 568 -18.01 -11.52 15.68
CA SER A 568 -16.97 -11.89 14.71
C SER A 568 -16.53 -10.68 13.86
N VAL A 569 -17.48 -9.83 13.44
CA VAL A 569 -17.21 -8.60 12.69
C VAL A 569 -16.47 -7.59 13.57
N ALA A 570 -16.91 -7.39 14.82
CA ALA A 570 -16.20 -6.51 15.77
C ALA A 570 -14.77 -7.01 16.04
N PHE A 571 -14.59 -8.32 16.25
CA PHE A 571 -13.29 -8.95 16.42
C PHE A 571 -12.37 -8.67 15.22
N LEU A 572 -12.86 -8.87 14.00
CA LEU A 572 -12.09 -8.54 12.79
C LEU A 572 -11.72 -7.06 12.71
N ALA A 573 -12.62 -6.16 13.12
CA ALA A 573 -12.33 -4.72 13.16
C ALA A 573 -11.17 -4.40 14.10
N TYR A 574 -11.16 -5.00 15.28
CA TYR A 574 -10.07 -4.84 16.24
C TYR A 574 -8.75 -5.42 15.74
N VAL A 575 -8.78 -6.61 15.16
CA VAL A 575 -7.59 -7.28 14.65
C VAL A 575 -7.01 -6.51 13.46
N PHE A 576 -7.80 -6.23 12.42
CA PHE A 576 -7.30 -5.56 11.23
C PHE A 576 -7.03 -4.07 11.44
N GLY A 577 -7.70 -3.43 12.41
CA GLY A 577 -7.46 -2.04 12.80
C GLY A 577 -6.32 -1.86 13.80
N ASP A 578 -5.70 -2.94 14.28
CA ASP A 578 -4.55 -2.88 15.19
C ASP A 578 -3.24 -2.68 14.42
N PRO A 579 -2.49 -1.59 14.66
CA PRO A 579 -1.16 -1.40 14.10
C PRO A 579 -0.18 -2.56 14.39
N ASN A 580 -0.37 -3.32 15.46
CA ASN A 580 0.49 -4.47 15.75
C ASN A 580 0.18 -5.69 14.86
N TYR A 581 -1.03 -5.77 14.34
CA TYR A 581 -1.41 -6.76 13.33
C TYR A 581 -1.13 -6.21 11.91
N ARG A 582 -1.35 -4.90 11.71
CA ARG A 582 -1.23 -4.16 10.43
C ARG A 582 -0.65 -2.77 10.65
N PRO A 583 0.68 -2.60 10.70
CA PRO A 583 1.30 -1.34 11.13
C PRO A 583 1.12 -0.17 10.16
N GLY A 584 0.64 -0.43 8.94
CA GLY A 584 0.34 0.58 7.93
C GLY A 584 1.54 1.45 7.54
N ALA A 585 1.32 2.41 6.65
CA ALA A 585 2.37 3.34 6.22
C ALA A 585 2.85 4.27 7.36
N ALA A 586 2.01 4.54 8.36
CA ALA A 586 2.32 5.45 9.47
C ALA A 586 3.53 5.02 10.32
N GLY A 587 3.84 3.71 10.38
CA GLY A 587 5.04 3.20 11.05
C GLY A 587 6.32 3.28 10.20
N GLY A 588 6.24 3.82 8.97
CA GLY A 588 7.31 3.74 7.98
C GLY A 588 7.40 2.35 7.33
N TRP A 589 6.36 1.53 7.45
CA TRP A 589 6.24 0.27 6.71
C TRP A 589 5.64 0.56 5.35
N GLU A 590 6.50 0.70 4.34
CA GLU A 590 6.10 0.58 2.94
C GLU A 590 5.56 -0.84 2.77
N ALA A 591 4.24 -1.00 2.65
CA ALA A 591 3.62 -2.28 2.37
C ALA A 591 3.94 -2.66 0.92
N GLY A 592 5.20 -3.03 0.64
CA GLY A 592 5.80 -3.13 -0.70
C GLY A 592 4.79 -3.38 -1.80
N GLY A 593 4.28 -2.30 -2.42
CA GLY A 593 3.27 -2.24 -3.47
C GLY A 593 2.03 -3.16 -3.36
N ARG A 594 1.75 -3.83 -2.24
CA ARG A 594 0.78 -4.95 -2.15
C ARG A 594 0.18 -5.09 -0.75
N ASP A 595 -0.51 -4.08 -0.27
CA ASP A 595 -1.82 -4.34 0.35
C ASP A 595 -2.85 -4.31 -0.80
N PRO A 596 -2.96 -5.36 -1.64
CA PRO A 596 -3.68 -5.32 -2.91
C PRO A 596 -5.19 -5.06 -2.75
N ALA A 597 -5.68 -4.96 -1.52
CA ALA A 597 -7.06 -4.67 -1.22
C ALA A 597 -7.22 -3.72 -0.02
N GLY A 598 -6.22 -2.91 0.36
CA GLY A 598 -6.35 -1.98 1.50
C GLY A 598 -6.97 -2.62 2.74
N LEU A 599 -6.65 -3.91 3.00
CA LEU A 599 -7.34 -4.73 3.99
C LEU A 599 -7.24 -4.14 5.38
N GLY A 600 -6.13 -3.44 5.69
CA GLY A 600 -5.89 -2.81 6.98
C GLY A 600 -6.94 -1.75 7.36
N TYR A 601 -7.62 -1.13 6.39
CA TYR A 601 -8.71 -0.19 6.68
C TYR A 601 -10.06 -0.65 6.12
N ALA A 602 -10.09 -1.49 5.09
CA ALA A 602 -11.33 -1.99 4.51
C ALA A 602 -12.16 -2.79 5.51
N VAL A 603 -11.51 -3.69 6.27
CA VAL A 603 -12.19 -4.52 7.27
C VAL A 603 -12.74 -3.66 8.42
N PRO A 604 -11.97 -2.76 9.06
CA PRO A 604 -12.53 -1.83 10.06
C PRO A 604 -13.64 -0.93 9.53
N LEU A 605 -13.56 -0.45 8.28
CA LEU A 605 -14.62 0.36 7.68
C LEU A 605 -15.90 -0.43 7.48
N TYR A 606 -15.81 -1.64 6.95
CA TYR A 606 -16.96 -2.52 6.76
C TYR A 606 -17.58 -2.92 8.09
N ALA A 607 -16.76 -3.22 9.09
CA ALA A 607 -17.25 -3.49 10.43
C ALA A 607 -17.99 -2.30 11.03
N ALA A 608 -17.44 -1.08 10.91
CA ALA A 608 -18.12 0.13 11.35
C ALA A 608 -19.43 0.38 10.58
N ALA A 609 -19.49 0.01 9.30
CA ALA A 609 -20.67 0.15 8.48
C ALA A 609 -21.77 -0.88 8.82
N MET A 610 -21.38 -2.11 9.16
CA MET A 610 -22.30 -3.17 9.61
C MET A 610 -22.78 -2.96 11.06
N LEU A 611 -21.94 -2.34 11.89
CA LEU A 611 -22.13 -2.17 13.32
C LEU A 611 -22.05 -0.68 13.73
N PRO A 612 -22.87 0.22 13.16
CA PRO A 612 -22.79 1.65 13.45
C PRO A 612 -23.11 1.99 14.92
N ASP A 613 -23.85 1.11 15.62
CA ASP A 613 -24.17 1.18 17.05
C ASP A 613 -23.03 0.73 17.96
N HIS A 614 -21.97 0.12 17.41
CA HIS A 614 -20.87 -0.37 18.21
C HIS A 614 -20.11 0.79 18.88
N PRO A 615 -19.73 0.71 20.18
CA PRO A 615 -19.09 1.82 20.89
C PRO A 615 -17.80 2.36 20.25
N HIS A 616 -17.10 1.53 19.47
CA HIS A 616 -15.89 1.91 18.75
C HIS A 616 -16.06 2.08 17.23
N ALA A 617 -17.27 1.99 16.69
CA ALA A 617 -17.52 2.17 15.25
C ALA A 617 -16.97 3.49 14.71
N SER A 618 -17.17 4.59 15.45
CA SER A 618 -16.66 5.92 15.10
C SER A 618 -15.13 6.00 15.05
N ARG A 619 -14.44 5.29 15.96
CA ARG A 619 -12.98 5.21 15.96
C ARG A 619 -12.48 4.41 14.76
N TRP A 620 -13.11 3.27 14.47
CA TRP A 620 -12.74 2.44 13.33
C TRP A 620 -12.97 3.18 12.00
N SER A 621 -14.13 3.81 11.84
CA SER A 621 -14.46 4.55 10.62
C SER A 621 -13.57 5.76 10.43
N ALA A 622 -13.29 6.56 11.47
CA ALA A 622 -12.42 7.74 11.35
C ALA A 622 -11.01 7.37 10.85
N ALA A 623 -10.38 6.35 11.45
CA ALA A 623 -9.07 5.88 11.02
C ALA A 623 -9.12 5.29 9.60
N ALA A 624 -10.17 4.52 9.29
CA ALA A 624 -10.29 3.86 8.00
C ALA A 624 -10.62 4.81 6.84
N LEU A 625 -11.44 5.84 7.08
CA LEU A 625 -11.78 6.87 6.11
C LEU A 625 -10.58 7.77 5.79
N ALA A 626 -9.75 8.07 6.79
CA ALA A 626 -8.47 8.77 6.57
C ALA A 626 -7.56 7.95 5.63
N ALA A 627 -7.38 6.65 5.91
CA ALA A 627 -6.59 5.75 5.08
C ALA A 627 -7.17 5.59 3.66
N LEU A 628 -8.50 5.46 3.54
CA LEU A 628 -9.22 5.40 2.27
C LEU A 628 -8.99 6.67 1.44
N ARG A 629 -9.06 7.85 2.06
CA ARG A 629 -8.83 9.13 1.38
C ARG A 629 -7.39 9.26 0.89
N ASP A 630 -6.43 8.80 1.68
CA ASP A 630 -5.03 8.77 1.26
C ASP A 630 -4.78 7.80 0.10
N ASP A 631 -5.39 6.61 0.13
CA ASP A 631 -5.34 5.65 -0.98
C ASP A 631 -5.99 6.19 -2.26
N LEU A 632 -7.11 6.90 -2.13
CA LEU A 632 -7.78 7.56 -3.24
C LEU A 632 -6.86 8.61 -3.88
N ARG A 633 -6.18 9.44 -3.08
CA ARG A 633 -5.20 10.43 -3.56
C ARG A 633 -4.02 9.78 -4.27
N ARG A 634 -3.49 8.67 -3.73
CA ARG A 634 -2.40 7.89 -4.35
C ARG A 634 -2.82 7.25 -5.67
N THR A 635 -3.97 6.58 -5.70
CA THR A 635 -4.45 5.80 -6.85
C THR A 635 -4.83 6.70 -8.02
N SER A 636 -5.41 7.86 -7.74
CA SER A 636 -5.85 8.83 -8.75
C SER A 636 -4.74 9.74 -9.27
N GLY A 637 -3.62 9.89 -8.56
CA GLY A 637 -2.60 10.90 -8.87
C GLY A 637 -3.03 12.34 -8.53
N VAL A 638 -4.19 12.54 -7.88
CA VAL A 638 -4.74 13.85 -7.53
C VAL A 638 -3.98 14.52 -6.38
N ALA A 639 -3.09 13.79 -5.68
CA ALA A 639 -2.24 14.37 -4.62
C ALA A 639 -1.51 15.65 -5.06
N GLY A 640 -1.13 15.78 -6.33
CA GLY A 640 -0.48 16.97 -6.90
C GLY A 640 -1.40 18.17 -7.19
N GLN A 641 -2.72 18.06 -7.02
CA GLN A 641 -3.66 19.17 -7.23
C GLN A 641 -3.99 19.96 -5.95
N THR A 642 -3.51 19.52 -4.78
CA THR A 642 -3.75 20.23 -3.52
C THR A 642 -2.65 21.29 -3.34
N PRO A 643 -2.96 22.60 -3.29
CA PRO A 643 -1.95 23.63 -3.10
C PRO A 643 -1.33 23.53 -1.69
N GLY A 644 -0.07 23.07 -1.60
CA GLY A 644 0.68 22.96 -0.34
C GLY A 644 2.05 22.31 -0.54
N LYS A 645 3.11 22.91 0.01
CA LYS A 645 4.54 22.68 -0.33
C LYS A 645 5.17 21.34 0.06
N ASP A 646 4.43 20.39 0.64
CA ASP A 646 5.04 19.21 1.28
C ASP A 646 4.53 17.85 0.76
N ALA A 647 4.03 17.77 -0.48
CA ALA A 647 3.75 16.46 -1.07
C ALA A 647 5.08 15.75 -1.35
N PRO A 648 5.42 14.64 -0.65
CA PRO A 648 6.69 13.94 -0.87
C PRO A 648 6.81 13.53 -2.34
N GLU A 649 8.03 13.66 -2.86
CA GLU A 649 8.45 13.22 -4.20
C GLU A 649 7.73 11.91 -4.59
N ALA A 650 7.11 11.92 -5.79
CA ALA A 650 6.48 10.79 -6.48
C ALA A 650 6.20 9.54 -5.64
N VAL A 651 4.94 9.31 -5.25
CA VAL A 651 4.48 8.08 -4.58
C VAL A 651 5.02 6.84 -5.34
N PRO A 652 6.03 6.12 -4.81
CA PRO A 652 6.75 5.08 -5.57
C PRO A 652 5.87 3.87 -5.96
N ASP A 653 4.72 3.73 -5.29
CA ASP A 653 3.85 2.56 -5.33
C ASP A 653 2.52 2.76 -6.07
N ALA A 654 2.32 3.88 -6.77
CA ALA A 654 1.10 4.05 -7.57
C ALA A 654 1.02 2.96 -8.67
N PRO A 655 -0.14 2.31 -8.89
CA PRO A 655 -0.24 1.24 -9.89
C PRO A 655 0.27 1.72 -11.25
N ALA A 656 1.13 0.90 -11.84
CA ALA A 656 1.97 1.27 -12.95
C ALA A 656 1.20 1.53 -14.26
N CYS A 657 0.15 0.77 -14.53
CA CYS A 657 -0.67 0.95 -15.73
C CYS A 657 -2.06 1.50 -15.37
N LEU A 658 -2.68 2.20 -16.32
CA LEU A 658 -4.00 2.81 -16.12
C LEU A 658 -5.08 1.78 -15.79
N ARG A 659 -4.97 0.57 -16.33
CA ARG A 659 -5.88 -0.53 -16.03
C ARG A 659 -5.80 -0.95 -14.57
N ASP A 660 -4.59 -1.14 -14.04
CA ASP A 660 -4.41 -1.55 -12.64
C ASP A 660 -4.88 -0.44 -11.69
N ARG A 661 -4.74 0.84 -12.08
CA ARG A 661 -5.37 1.96 -11.34
C ARG A 661 -6.89 1.90 -11.36
N ALA A 662 -7.51 1.62 -12.52
CA ALA A 662 -8.96 1.47 -12.61
C ALA A 662 -9.46 0.27 -11.79
N ALA A 663 -8.75 -0.86 -11.84
CA ALA A 663 -9.04 -2.03 -11.04
C ALA A 663 -8.88 -1.78 -9.54
N ALA A 664 -7.88 -1.00 -9.13
CA ALA A 664 -7.70 -0.56 -7.75
C ALA A 664 -8.78 0.43 -7.30
N MET A 665 -9.35 1.23 -8.21
CA MET A 665 -10.42 2.18 -7.90
C MET A 665 -11.73 1.49 -7.52
N LEU A 666 -12.05 0.34 -8.11
CA LEU A 666 -13.27 -0.43 -7.83
C LEU A 666 -13.49 -0.68 -6.32
N PRO A 667 -12.57 -1.36 -5.61
CA PRO A 667 -12.76 -1.61 -4.19
C PRO A 667 -12.74 -0.33 -3.34
N LEU A 668 -12.12 0.77 -3.81
CA LEU A 668 -12.22 2.07 -3.12
C LEU A 668 -13.65 2.63 -3.22
N LEU A 669 -14.26 2.60 -4.40
CA LEU A 669 -15.63 3.07 -4.61
C LEU A 669 -16.66 2.21 -3.86
N GLU A 670 -16.47 0.89 -3.78
CA GLU A 670 -17.28 0.00 -2.94
C GLU A 670 -17.26 0.43 -1.47
N ARG A 671 -16.06 0.75 -0.95
CA ARG A 671 -15.88 1.24 0.42
C ARG A 671 -16.52 2.58 0.67
N MET A 672 -16.39 3.49 -0.30
CA MET A 672 -17.04 4.78 -0.24
C MET A 672 -18.57 4.64 -0.21
N LEU A 673 -19.11 3.71 -1.02
CA LEU A 673 -20.54 3.41 -1.04
C LEU A 673 -21.00 2.78 0.28
N ALA A 674 -20.24 1.85 0.85
CA ALA A 674 -20.51 1.28 2.17
C ALA A 674 -20.56 2.35 3.26
N ALA A 675 -19.59 3.28 3.28
CA ALA A 675 -19.56 4.38 4.23
C ALA A 675 -20.76 5.32 4.07
N GLN A 676 -21.13 5.66 2.83
CA GLN A 676 -22.30 6.50 2.52
C GLN A 676 -23.60 5.82 2.94
N ASN A 677 -23.79 4.55 2.59
CA ASN A 677 -25.00 3.77 2.91
C ASN A 677 -25.19 3.63 4.43
N ALA A 678 -24.10 3.39 5.17
CA ALA A 678 -24.10 3.32 6.64
C ALA A 678 -24.15 4.69 7.33
N ARG A 679 -24.14 5.80 6.56
CA ARG A 679 -24.15 7.18 7.06
C ARG A 679 -22.98 7.50 8.00
N LEU A 680 -21.83 6.84 7.82
CA LEU A 680 -20.62 7.11 8.59
C LEU A 680 -19.99 8.45 8.18
N GLU A 681 -19.81 8.60 6.87
CA GLU A 681 -19.40 9.81 6.16
C GLU A 681 -19.89 9.64 4.71
N ASP A 682 -19.91 10.72 3.93
CA ASP A 682 -20.12 10.62 2.49
C ASP A 682 -18.83 10.96 1.71
N PRO A 683 -18.00 9.94 1.39
CA PRO A 683 -16.77 10.15 0.62
C PRO A 683 -16.99 10.71 -0.79
N PHE A 684 -18.19 10.59 -1.37
CA PHE A 684 -18.48 11.16 -2.69
C PHE A 684 -18.60 12.68 -2.67
N ARG A 685 -18.60 13.31 -1.48
CA ARG A 685 -18.45 14.76 -1.33
C ARG A 685 -16.99 15.22 -1.32
N TRP A 686 -16.03 14.31 -1.23
CA TRP A 686 -14.62 14.67 -1.28
C TRP A 686 -14.25 15.15 -2.68
N PRO A 687 -13.57 16.31 -2.84
CA PRO A 687 -13.10 16.77 -4.13
C PRO A 687 -12.25 15.71 -4.86
N GLU A 688 -11.46 14.95 -4.10
CA GLU A 688 -10.57 13.90 -4.62
C GLU A 688 -11.34 12.74 -5.24
N ALA A 689 -12.54 12.42 -4.74
CA ALA A 689 -13.38 11.35 -5.29
C ALA A 689 -13.85 11.68 -6.70
N ARG A 690 -14.37 12.90 -6.89
CA ARG A 690 -14.80 13.37 -8.19
C ARG A 690 -13.64 13.46 -9.16
N ALA A 691 -12.53 14.08 -8.73
CA ALA A 691 -11.33 14.22 -9.54
C ALA A 691 -10.78 12.85 -10.00
N ALA A 692 -10.81 11.84 -9.13
CA ALA A 692 -10.39 10.47 -9.45
C ALA A 692 -11.27 9.81 -10.53
N VAL A 693 -12.59 9.96 -10.45
CA VAL A 693 -13.51 9.41 -11.48
C VAL A 693 -13.43 10.22 -12.78
N GLU A 694 -13.32 11.54 -12.68
CA GLU A 694 -13.10 12.43 -13.83
C GLU A 694 -11.81 12.10 -14.59
N PHE A 695 -10.74 11.74 -13.86
CA PHE A 695 -9.49 11.28 -14.46
C PHE A 695 -9.73 10.10 -15.40
N PHE A 696 -10.44 9.06 -14.93
CA PHE A 696 -10.76 7.93 -15.79
C PHE A 696 -11.70 8.33 -16.93
N LEU A 697 -12.76 9.11 -16.69
CA LEU A 697 -13.64 9.59 -17.77
C LEU A 697 -12.88 10.35 -18.86
N GLY A 698 -11.96 11.22 -18.46
CA GLY A 698 -11.15 12.05 -19.37
C GLY A 698 -10.16 11.24 -20.19
N LEU A 699 -9.66 10.12 -19.66
CA LEU A 699 -8.71 9.24 -20.35
C LEU A 699 -9.36 8.30 -21.38
N HIS A 700 -10.68 8.12 -21.37
CA HIS A 700 -11.32 7.22 -22.33
C HIS A 700 -11.17 7.74 -23.75
N ALA A 701 -10.59 6.91 -24.62
CA ALA A 701 -10.45 7.21 -26.03
C ALA A 701 -11.81 7.17 -26.76
N PRO A 702 -11.87 7.58 -28.04
CA PRO A 702 -12.95 7.22 -28.96
C PRO A 702 -13.27 5.72 -28.94
N ALA A 703 -14.44 5.34 -29.45
CA ALA A 703 -14.76 3.93 -29.58
C ALA A 703 -13.75 3.26 -30.53
N ASP A 704 -13.01 2.28 -30.01
CA ASP A 704 -12.06 1.51 -30.79
C ASP A 704 -12.87 0.55 -31.68
N ALA A 705 -12.85 0.80 -32.99
CA ALA A 705 -13.58 0.00 -33.97
C ALA A 705 -13.25 -1.49 -33.91
N ARG A 706 -12.03 -1.86 -33.45
CA ARG A 706 -11.59 -3.24 -33.28
C ARG A 706 -12.35 -3.95 -32.16
N LEU A 707 -12.67 -3.20 -31.11
CA LEU A 707 -13.27 -3.71 -29.89
C LEU A 707 -14.78 -3.44 -29.81
N GLY A 708 -15.28 -2.50 -30.62
CA GLY A 708 -16.66 -2.02 -30.58
C GLY A 708 -16.98 -1.21 -29.33
N ARG A 709 -15.98 -0.68 -28.62
CA ARG A 709 -16.15 0.04 -27.35
C ARG A 709 -15.02 1.03 -27.09
N ARG A 710 -15.22 1.91 -26.11
CA ARG A 710 -14.19 2.83 -25.61
C ARG A 710 -13.24 2.07 -24.70
N GLY A 711 -12.02 2.54 -24.57
CA GLY A 711 -11.02 1.96 -23.69
C GLY A 711 -10.08 3.02 -23.13
N LEU A 712 -9.36 2.66 -22.08
CA LEU A 712 -8.21 3.43 -21.61
C LEU A 712 -7.05 3.26 -22.60
N PRO A 713 -6.20 4.27 -22.81
CA PRO A 713 -5.02 4.12 -23.65
C PRO A 713 -4.09 3.06 -23.04
N PRO A 714 -3.50 2.18 -23.87
CA PRO A 714 -2.75 1.00 -23.43
C PRO A 714 -1.32 1.34 -22.95
N PHE A 715 -1.19 2.29 -22.01
CA PHE A 715 0.08 2.58 -21.33
C PHE A 715 0.37 1.51 -20.26
N GLY A 716 1.63 1.10 -20.16
CA GLY A 716 2.13 0.04 -19.28
C GLY A 716 1.61 -1.37 -19.60
N ASP A 717 1.65 -2.26 -18.60
CA ASP A 717 1.18 -3.66 -18.68
C ASP A 717 -0.35 -3.73 -18.82
N SER A 718 -0.88 -3.46 -20.00
CA SER A 718 -2.32 -3.30 -20.26
C SER A 718 -3.06 -4.59 -20.61
N LEU A 719 -2.40 -5.71 -20.99
CA LEU A 719 -3.07 -7.01 -21.24
C LEU A 719 -3.30 -7.86 -19.99
N SER A 720 -4.48 -8.47 -19.89
CA SER A 720 -4.92 -9.27 -18.73
C SER A 720 -4.06 -10.52 -18.54
N ARG A 721 -3.82 -10.92 -17.27
CA ARG A 721 -3.34 -12.27 -16.86
C ARG A 721 -4.40 -13.37 -17.12
N GLY A 722 -5.06 -13.36 -18.27
CA GLY A 722 -5.94 -14.44 -18.69
C GLY A 722 -5.07 -15.67 -18.99
N ARG A 723 -5.09 -16.66 -18.10
CA ARG A 723 -4.53 -18.00 -18.34
C ARG A 723 -5.25 -18.63 -19.53
N GLY A 724 -4.73 -18.43 -20.72
CA GLY A 724 -5.17 -19.12 -21.92
C GLY A 724 -4.20 -18.82 -23.05
N ALA A 725 -3.47 -19.84 -23.50
CA ALA A 725 -2.70 -19.80 -24.74
C ALA A 725 -3.58 -19.53 -25.99
N SER A 726 -4.90 -19.44 -25.83
CA SER A 726 -5.88 -19.19 -26.88
C SER A 726 -5.99 -17.72 -27.32
N GLY A 727 -5.32 -16.77 -26.67
CA GLY A 727 -5.33 -15.36 -27.09
C GLY A 727 -6.67 -14.64 -26.93
N GLU A 728 -7.61 -15.21 -26.17
CA GLU A 728 -8.85 -14.49 -25.84
C GLU A 728 -8.55 -13.36 -24.86
N ALA A 729 -8.58 -12.11 -25.34
CA ALA A 729 -8.56 -10.92 -24.50
C ALA A 729 -9.59 -11.07 -23.36
N GLY A 730 -9.09 -11.21 -22.14
CA GLY A 730 -9.91 -11.51 -20.97
C GLY A 730 -10.71 -10.30 -20.45
N PRO A 731 -11.68 -10.54 -19.55
CA PRO A 731 -12.65 -9.57 -19.00
C PRO A 731 -12.05 -8.45 -18.11
N ALA A 732 -10.75 -8.17 -18.17
CA ALA A 732 -10.12 -7.21 -17.25
C ALA A 732 -10.20 -5.74 -17.73
N GLU A 733 -10.14 -5.48 -19.05
CA GLU A 733 -10.41 -4.13 -19.58
C GLU A 733 -11.88 -3.73 -19.35
N ASP A 734 -12.77 -4.72 -19.35
CA ASP A 734 -14.20 -4.58 -19.09
C ASP A 734 -14.43 -3.99 -17.69
N ARG A 735 -13.62 -4.38 -16.71
CA ARG A 735 -13.77 -3.91 -15.31
C ARG A 735 -13.62 -2.40 -15.14
N ALA A 736 -12.95 -1.69 -16.04
CA ALA A 736 -12.91 -0.23 -15.98
C ALA A 736 -14.32 0.38 -16.11
N GLY A 737 -15.24 -0.27 -16.84
CA GLY A 737 -16.63 0.15 -16.93
C GLY A 737 -17.37 0.09 -15.58
N LEU A 738 -17.06 -0.91 -14.74
CA LEU A 738 -17.76 -1.15 -13.47
C LEU A 738 -17.59 0.02 -12.49
N LEU A 739 -16.44 0.72 -12.56
CA LEU A 739 -16.15 1.85 -11.67
C LEU A 739 -17.16 2.98 -11.89
N PHE A 740 -17.62 3.17 -13.13
CA PHE A 740 -18.60 4.21 -13.45
C PHE A 740 -20.00 3.86 -12.96
N GLY A 741 -20.33 2.57 -12.85
CA GLY A 741 -21.57 2.12 -12.23
C GLY A 741 -21.61 2.47 -10.74
N LEU A 742 -20.54 2.14 -10.02
CA LEU A 742 -20.37 2.49 -8.60
C LEU A 742 -20.32 4.00 -8.37
N ALA A 743 -19.56 4.74 -9.20
CA ALA A 743 -19.48 6.19 -9.13
C ALA A 743 -20.85 6.84 -9.37
N ALA A 744 -21.61 6.37 -10.37
CA ALA A 744 -22.96 6.86 -10.62
C ALA A 744 -23.89 6.67 -9.41
N ALA A 745 -23.81 5.51 -8.75
CA ALA A 745 -24.58 5.23 -7.53
C ALA A 745 -24.23 6.22 -6.40
N GLY A 746 -22.94 6.44 -6.15
CA GLY A 746 -22.47 7.32 -5.08
C GLY A 746 -22.73 8.81 -5.31
N PHE A 747 -22.48 9.31 -6.53
CA PHE A 747 -22.65 10.72 -6.87
C PHE A 747 -24.10 11.15 -7.08
N ARG A 748 -25.04 10.22 -7.28
CA ARG A 748 -26.46 10.51 -7.60
C ARG A 748 -27.09 11.56 -6.69
N GLN A 749 -26.76 11.54 -5.40
CA GLN A 749 -27.36 12.42 -4.39
C GLN A 749 -26.82 13.85 -4.41
N HIS A 750 -25.60 14.07 -4.93
CA HIS A 750 -24.90 15.36 -4.83
C HIS A 750 -24.59 15.99 -6.19
N ASP A 751 -24.42 15.16 -7.23
CA ASP A 751 -24.16 15.60 -8.59
C ASP A 751 -24.84 14.65 -9.59
N ALA A 752 -26.14 14.86 -9.79
CA ALA A 752 -26.95 14.05 -10.70
C ALA A 752 -26.45 14.11 -12.15
N ALA A 753 -25.85 15.24 -12.57
CA ALA A 753 -25.31 15.39 -13.92
C ALA A 753 -24.06 14.53 -14.11
N PHE A 754 -23.12 14.59 -13.16
CA PHE A 754 -21.92 13.76 -13.17
C PHE A 754 -22.25 12.26 -13.02
N ALA A 755 -23.20 11.92 -12.15
CA ALA A 755 -23.70 10.56 -12.01
C ALA A 755 -24.30 10.03 -13.34
N SER A 756 -25.03 10.88 -14.07
CA SER A 756 -25.58 10.53 -15.39
C SER A 756 -24.48 10.29 -16.43
N GLN A 757 -23.39 11.08 -16.43
CA GLN A 757 -22.22 10.85 -17.29
C GLN A 757 -21.55 9.50 -16.96
N CYS A 758 -21.35 9.20 -15.69
CA CYS A 758 -20.79 7.93 -15.24
C CYS A 758 -21.68 6.75 -15.67
N MET A 759 -23.00 6.86 -15.46
CA MET A 759 -23.95 5.81 -15.87
C MET A 759 -23.94 5.59 -17.39
N ALA A 760 -23.87 6.66 -18.18
CA ALA A 760 -23.77 6.55 -19.62
C ALA A 760 -22.48 5.83 -20.06
N MET A 761 -21.35 6.09 -19.39
CA MET A 761 -20.12 5.33 -19.62
C MET A 761 -20.26 3.86 -19.21
N TYR A 762 -20.88 3.56 -18.06
CA TYR A 762 -21.15 2.18 -17.64
C TYR A 762 -22.01 1.43 -18.69
N ARG A 763 -23.10 2.05 -19.17
CA ARG A 763 -23.96 1.50 -20.23
C ARG A 763 -23.23 1.33 -21.55
N HIS A 764 -22.30 2.23 -21.89
CA HIS A 764 -21.45 2.08 -23.08
C HIS A 764 -20.60 0.81 -23.02
N TYR A 765 -20.13 0.41 -21.83
CA TYR A 765 -19.34 -0.81 -21.66
C TYR A 765 -20.18 -2.10 -21.70
N PHE A 766 -21.37 -2.07 -21.10
CA PHE A 766 -22.10 -3.29 -20.74
C PHE A 766 -23.54 -3.41 -21.24
N GLY A 767 -24.10 -2.31 -21.73
CA GLY A 767 -25.53 -2.23 -22.05
C GLY A 767 -26.41 -2.63 -20.85
N ALA A 768 -27.53 -3.28 -21.13
CA ALA A 768 -28.42 -3.85 -20.11
C ALA A 768 -27.95 -5.20 -19.57
N ALA A 769 -26.88 -5.79 -20.13
CA ALA A 769 -26.38 -7.10 -19.74
C ALA A 769 -25.61 -7.10 -18.41
N GLY A 770 -25.06 -5.95 -18.02
CA GLY A 770 -24.15 -5.82 -16.88
C GLY A 770 -22.72 -6.23 -17.22
N GLY A 771 -21.78 -5.86 -16.36
CA GLY A 771 -20.35 -6.16 -16.52
C GLY A 771 -19.90 -7.50 -15.98
N GLY A 772 -20.82 -8.28 -15.42
CA GLY A 772 -20.54 -9.62 -14.88
C GLY A 772 -19.91 -9.58 -13.50
N ASP A 773 -20.03 -8.46 -12.79
CA ASP A 773 -19.78 -8.33 -11.36
C ASP A 773 -21.07 -7.86 -10.72
N LEU A 774 -21.81 -8.78 -10.11
CA LEU A 774 -23.16 -8.52 -9.63
C LEU A 774 -23.19 -7.42 -8.56
N ALA A 775 -22.12 -7.24 -7.77
CA ALA A 775 -22.08 -6.18 -6.76
C ALA A 775 -22.04 -4.80 -7.43
N ALA A 776 -21.07 -4.58 -8.31
CA ALA A 776 -20.96 -3.33 -9.05
C ALA A 776 -22.17 -3.10 -9.97
N ASP A 777 -22.66 -4.14 -10.65
CA ASP A 777 -23.82 -4.07 -11.53
C ASP A 777 -25.11 -3.76 -10.76
N LEU A 778 -25.29 -4.34 -9.57
CA LEU A 778 -26.45 -4.06 -8.74
C LEU A 778 -26.41 -2.63 -8.20
N ALA A 779 -25.25 -2.16 -7.74
CA ALA A 779 -25.09 -0.78 -7.32
C ALA A 779 -25.43 0.19 -8.47
N ALA A 780 -24.94 -0.10 -9.68
CA ALA A 780 -25.27 0.66 -10.88
C ALA A 780 -26.78 0.64 -11.19
N ALA A 781 -27.43 -0.53 -11.14
CA ALA A 781 -28.86 -0.65 -11.41
C ALA A 781 -29.73 0.06 -10.35
N GLN A 782 -29.34 -0.01 -9.08
CA GLN A 782 -30.01 0.68 -7.96
C GLN A 782 -29.85 2.20 -8.00
N ALA A 783 -28.87 2.72 -8.74
CA ALA A 783 -28.81 4.14 -9.06
C ALA A 783 -30.04 4.61 -9.86
N GLY A 784 -30.90 3.71 -10.34
CA GLY A 784 -32.31 4.00 -10.63
C GLY A 784 -32.52 5.07 -11.69
N PHE A 785 -31.64 5.12 -12.69
CA PHE A 785 -31.90 5.92 -13.88
C PHE A 785 -32.79 5.12 -14.81
N ASP A 786 -34.11 5.30 -14.66
CA ASP A 786 -35.07 4.92 -15.70
C ASP A 786 -34.58 5.43 -17.05
N ALA A 787 -34.85 4.65 -18.09
CA ALA A 787 -34.37 4.85 -19.46
C ALA A 787 -34.76 6.20 -20.10
N GLN A 788 -35.51 7.07 -19.42
CA GLN A 788 -35.87 8.40 -19.92
C GLN A 788 -34.73 9.41 -19.73
N GLU A 789 -33.82 9.40 -20.69
CA GLU A 789 -33.44 10.58 -21.48
C GLU A 789 -33.28 11.93 -20.73
N ARG A 790 -32.50 11.98 -19.65
CA ARG A 790 -31.76 13.23 -19.42
C ARG A 790 -30.65 13.26 -20.46
N SER A 791 -30.57 14.37 -21.22
CA SER A 791 -29.49 14.62 -22.18
C SER A 791 -28.16 14.27 -21.49
N VAL A 792 -27.55 13.14 -21.86
CA VAL A 792 -26.28 12.73 -21.28
C VAL A 792 -25.31 13.86 -21.58
N PRO A 793 -24.77 14.55 -20.57
CA PRO A 793 -23.85 15.61 -20.84
C PRO A 793 -22.69 15.01 -21.64
N PRO A 794 -22.24 15.67 -22.72
CA PRO A 794 -21.09 15.19 -23.45
C PRO A 794 -19.91 15.01 -22.48
N LEU A 795 -19.06 14.02 -22.75
CA LEU A 795 -17.77 13.96 -22.07
C LEU A 795 -17.04 15.30 -22.31
N PRO A 796 -16.17 15.73 -21.38
CA PRO A 796 -15.47 17.01 -21.50
C PRO A 796 -14.89 17.20 -22.91
N ALA A 797 -15.25 18.33 -23.51
CA ALA A 797 -14.93 18.67 -24.90
C ALA A 797 -13.46 19.04 -25.11
N ALA A 798 -12.86 19.68 -24.11
CA ALA A 798 -11.50 20.19 -24.17
C ALA A 798 -10.48 19.15 -23.74
N GLY A 799 -9.28 19.23 -24.33
CA GLY A 799 -8.12 18.59 -23.75
C GLY A 799 -7.87 19.05 -22.31
N ARG A 800 -7.21 18.20 -21.53
CA ARG A 800 -6.91 18.46 -20.11
C ARG A 800 -5.56 17.86 -19.72
N ALA A 801 -4.81 18.61 -18.91
CA ALA A 801 -3.66 18.09 -18.19
C ALA A 801 -4.09 17.28 -16.96
N TRP A 802 -3.42 16.17 -16.72
CA TRP A 802 -3.64 15.26 -15.60
C TRP A 802 -2.34 15.09 -14.82
N PRO A 803 -2.23 15.71 -13.63
CA PRO A 803 -1.06 15.55 -12.76
C PRO A 803 -0.74 14.08 -12.50
N GLY A 804 0.55 13.75 -12.53
CA GLY A 804 1.03 12.36 -12.37
C GLY A 804 0.88 11.49 -13.63
N PHE A 805 0.07 11.88 -14.62
CA PHE A 805 -0.10 11.15 -15.88
C PHE A 805 0.54 11.86 -17.07
N GLY A 806 0.21 13.13 -17.32
CA GLY A 806 0.54 13.86 -18.54
C GLY A 806 -0.65 14.66 -19.03
N ALA A 807 -1.07 14.49 -20.29
CA ALA A 807 -2.20 15.24 -20.86
C ALA A 807 -3.06 14.38 -21.80
N VAL A 808 -4.32 14.78 -21.95
CA VAL A 808 -5.21 14.33 -23.01
C VAL A 808 -5.52 15.53 -23.90
N LEU A 809 -5.35 15.38 -25.20
CA LEU A 809 -5.72 16.36 -26.21
C LEU A 809 -6.94 15.82 -26.95
N ARG A 810 -7.93 16.67 -27.22
CA ARG A 810 -9.20 16.24 -27.83
C ARG A 810 -9.83 17.34 -28.66
N SER A 811 -10.25 17.01 -29.88
CA SER A 811 -10.84 18.00 -30.78
C SER A 811 -12.33 18.25 -30.52
N ARG A 812 -13.07 17.20 -30.14
CA ARG A 812 -14.52 17.26 -29.94
C ARG A 812 -14.95 16.47 -28.71
N PRO A 813 -16.04 16.87 -28.04
CA PRO A 813 -16.61 16.07 -26.98
C PRO A 813 -16.98 14.69 -27.51
N ALA A 814 -16.47 13.67 -26.84
CA ALA A 814 -16.82 12.30 -27.13
C ALA A 814 -18.32 12.11 -26.86
N ARG A 815 -19.09 11.85 -27.93
CA ARG A 815 -20.51 11.51 -27.78
C ARG A 815 -20.61 10.10 -27.24
N LEU A 816 -21.31 9.95 -26.12
CA LEU A 816 -21.81 8.65 -25.66
C LEU A 816 -23.08 8.41 -26.48
N GLY A 817 -22.94 7.87 -27.69
CA GLY A 817 -24.07 7.58 -28.56
C GLY A 817 -25.00 6.51 -27.95
N ASP A 818 -26.23 6.42 -28.46
CA ASP A 818 -27.12 5.31 -28.13
C ASP A 818 -26.43 4.00 -28.46
N ALA A 819 -26.16 3.18 -27.45
CA ALA A 819 -25.54 1.86 -27.61
C ALA A 819 -26.30 0.97 -28.61
N ALA A 820 -27.59 1.27 -28.86
CA ALA A 820 -28.45 0.59 -29.81
C ALA A 820 -28.28 1.04 -31.29
N ALA A 821 -27.83 2.28 -31.55
CA ALA A 821 -27.74 2.83 -32.91
C ALA A 821 -26.40 2.48 -33.62
N GLY A 822 -25.52 1.75 -32.94
CA GLY A 822 -24.14 1.57 -33.36
C GLY A 822 -23.33 2.87 -33.17
N PRO A 823 -21.99 2.79 -33.05
CA PRO A 823 -21.18 3.99 -32.97
C PRO A 823 -21.26 4.71 -34.32
N ALA A 824 -22.10 5.74 -34.43
CA ALA A 824 -21.89 6.74 -35.46
C ALA A 824 -20.42 7.19 -35.32
N PRO A 825 -19.59 7.10 -36.38
CA PRO A 825 -18.16 7.31 -36.26
C PRO A 825 -17.91 8.71 -35.70
N ASP A 826 -17.47 8.76 -34.45
CA ASP A 826 -17.03 9.97 -33.78
C ASP A 826 -15.78 10.43 -34.53
N ARG A 827 -15.94 11.34 -35.50
CA ARG A 827 -14.83 11.86 -36.30
C ARG A 827 -13.84 12.70 -35.47
N GLY A 828 -14.05 12.84 -34.16
CA GLY A 828 -13.11 13.52 -33.28
C GLY A 828 -11.74 12.85 -33.26
N ALA A 829 -10.72 13.66 -33.03
CA ALA A 829 -9.38 13.21 -32.74
C ALA A 829 -9.11 13.24 -31.24
N PHE A 830 -8.26 12.31 -30.80
CA PHE A 830 -7.88 12.13 -29.42
C PHE A 830 -6.40 11.74 -29.35
N ALA A 831 -5.63 12.43 -28.53
CA ALA A 831 -4.28 12.01 -28.19
C ALA A 831 -4.13 11.91 -26.67
N ALA A 832 -3.65 10.78 -26.18
CA ALA A 832 -3.17 10.66 -24.81
C ALA A 832 -1.65 10.76 -24.81
N PHE A 833 -1.10 11.69 -24.01
CA PHE A 833 0.32 11.95 -23.89
C PHE A 833 0.78 11.61 -22.48
N ARG A 834 1.60 10.57 -22.35
CA ARG A 834 2.13 10.11 -21.07
C ARG A 834 3.35 10.95 -20.73
N CYS A 835 3.27 11.78 -19.69
CA CYS A 835 4.33 12.71 -19.30
C CYS A 835 4.22 13.02 -17.79
N GLY A 836 4.41 11.99 -16.98
CA GLY A 836 4.45 12.11 -15.52
C GLY A 836 5.45 11.11 -14.95
N PRO A 837 5.70 11.14 -13.62
CA PRO A 837 6.68 10.29 -12.99
C PRO A 837 6.40 8.81 -13.28
N PRO A 838 7.45 7.99 -13.47
CA PRO A 838 7.31 6.57 -13.74
C PRO A 838 6.66 5.91 -12.54
N GLY A 839 5.52 5.25 -12.74
CA GLY A 839 5.02 4.30 -11.75
C GLY A 839 5.92 3.08 -11.77
N ARG A 840 6.13 2.36 -10.66
CA ARG A 840 6.79 1.04 -10.71
C ARG A 840 5.74 -0.07 -10.57
N PRO A 841 5.80 -1.16 -11.36
CA PRO A 841 6.64 -1.40 -12.55
C PRO A 841 5.94 -0.89 -13.84
N ALA A 842 6.09 0.39 -14.20
CA ALA A 842 5.62 0.88 -15.50
C ALA A 842 6.59 0.48 -16.61
N GLY A 843 6.04 0.29 -17.81
CA GLY A 843 6.87 0.25 -19.02
C GLY A 843 7.53 1.61 -19.22
N PRO A 844 8.59 1.70 -20.04
CA PRO A 844 9.27 2.95 -20.32
C PRO A 844 8.48 3.73 -21.39
N ASP A 845 7.26 4.12 -21.04
CA ASP A 845 6.33 4.82 -21.91
C ASP A 845 6.23 6.32 -21.59
N GLU A 846 7.12 6.84 -20.74
CA GLU A 846 7.28 8.26 -20.53
C GLU A 846 7.50 8.97 -21.86
N MET A 847 6.87 10.12 -22.02
CA MET A 847 6.86 10.92 -23.24
C MET A 847 6.29 10.22 -24.49
N ALA A 848 5.72 9.01 -24.36
CA ALA A 848 5.00 8.37 -25.44
C ALA A 848 3.59 8.96 -25.61
N PHE A 849 3.03 8.80 -26.81
CA PHE A 849 1.64 9.18 -27.08
C PHE A 849 0.85 8.06 -27.76
N HIS A 850 -0.46 8.15 -27.63
CA HIS A 850 -1.45 7.30 -28.28
C HIS A 850 -2.44 8.18 -29.02
N PHE A 851 -2.67 7.95 -30.32
CA PHE A 851 -3.43 8.85 -31.18
C PHE A 851 -4.54 8.13 -31.96
N PHE A 852 -5.76 8.68 -31.85
CA PHE A 852 -6.89 8.42 -32.71
C PHE A 852 -7.13 9.63 -33.62
N GLY A 853 -7.23 9.40 -34.93
CA GLY A 853 -7.58 10.40 -35.93
C GLY A 853 -8.77 9.93 -36.75
N ALA A 854 -9.65 10.86 -37.13
CA ALA A 854 -10.92 10.55 -37.81
C ALA A 854 -11.74 9.44 -37.10
N GLY A 855 -11.69 9.40 -35.76
CA GLY A 855 -12.37 8.37 -34.95
C GLY A 855 -11.75 6.98 -34.97
N GLN A 856 -10.62 6.78 -35.64
CA GLN A 856 -9.95 5.48 -35.76
C GLN A 856 -8.64 5.45 -34.97
N PRO A 857 -8.29 4.32 -34.34
CA PRO A 857 -6.97 4.15 -33.73
C PRO A 857 -5.90 4.16 -34.83
N LEU A 858 -4.97 5.12 -34.78
CA LEU A 858 -3.90 5.25 -35.76
C LEU A 858 -2.54 4.88 -35.16
N ALA A 859 -2.06 5.64 -34.18
CA ALA A 859 -0.76 5.42 -33.57
C ALA A 859 -0.92 4.89 -32.14
N LEU A 860 -0.55 3.63 -31.90
CA LEU A 860 -0.90 2.93 -30.67
C LEU A 860 0.35 2.54 -29.88
N ALA A 861 0.37 2.87 -28.59
CA ALA A 861 1.16 2.11 -27.64
C ALA A 861 0.70 0.63 -27.65
N TRP A 862 1.65 -0.29 -27.56
CA TRP A 862 1.36 -1.72 -27.64
C TRP A 862 0.61 -2.23 -26.43
N ARG A 863 -0.35 -3.13 -26.66
CA ARG A 863 -0.94 -3.93 -25.60
C ARG A 863 0.04 -5.04 -25.18
N ALA A 864 0.89 -4.76 -24.20
CA ALA A 864 1.83 -5.76 -23.66
C ALA A 864 1.20 -6.55 -22.50
N GLY A 865 1.52 -7.85 -22.44
CA GLY A 865 1.17 -8.73 -21.33
C GLY A 865 2.40 -9.07 -20.47
N PRO A 866 2.19 -9.58 -19.24
CA PRO A 866 3.28 -9.82 -18.30
C PRO A 866 4.28 -10.89 -18.74
N ALA A 867 3.92 -11.77 -19.68
CA ALA A 867 4.84 -12.78 -20.22
C ALA A 867 5.88 -12.20 -21.18
N HIS A 868 5.57 -11.07 -21.84
CA HIS A 868 6.42 -10.43 -22.84
C HIS A 868 6.27 -8.92 -22.71
N ARG A 869 6.80 -8.41 -21.60
CA ARG A 869 6.76 -6.98 -21.30
C ARG A 869 7.58 -6.22 -22.32
N ILE A 870 6.97 -5.18 -22.88
CA ILE A 870 7.63 -4.30 -23.84
C ILE A 870 8.39 -3.25 -23.04
N TYR A 871 9.66 -3.57 -22.75
CA TYR A 871 10.56 -2.71 -22.00
C TYR A 871 11.43 -1.84 -22.90
N GLN A 872 11.25 -1.86 -24.21
CA GLN A 872 12.07 -1.11 -25.15
C GLN A 872 11.42 0.24 -25.45
N GLU A 873 12.13 1.34 -25.24
CA GLU A 873 11.60 2.68 -25.52
C GLU A 873 11.28 2.88 -27.01
N HIS A 874 12.09 2.29 -27.91
CA HIS A 874 11.86 2.37 -29.36
C HIS A 874 10.60 1.61 -29.83
N MET A 875 9.99 0.80 -28.96
CA MET A 875 8.71 0.16 -29.24
C MET A 875 7.52 1.09 -28.94
N TYR A 876 7.72 2.28 -28.38
CA TYR A 876 6.66 3.24 -28.12
C TYR A 876 6.74 4.45 -29.08
N ASN A 877 5.65 5.22 -29.19
CA ASN A 877 5.61 6.45 -29.99
C ASN A 877 6.39 7.58 -29.31
N ARG A 878 7.71 7.43 -29.20
CA ARG A 878 8.64 8.29 -28.46
C ARG A 878 10.01 8.30 -29.14
N ILE A 879 10.93 9.14 -28.66
CA ILE A 879 12.32 9.01 -29.07
C ILE A 879 13.04 7.95 -28.23
N SER A 880 14.06 7.33 -28.82
CA SER A 880 15.15 6.60 -28.17
C SER A 880 16.46 7.37 -28.36
N LEU A 881 17.45 7.14 -27.48
CA LEU A 881 18.78 7.73 -27.58
C LEU A 881 19.84 6.65 -27.86
N GLY A 882 20.95 7.05 -28.48
CA GLY A 882 22.04 6.13 -28.80
C GLY A 882 21.62 5.10 -29.86
N ASP A 883 21.92 3.83 -29.61
CA ASP A 883 21.54 2.68 -30.46
C ASP A 883 20.23 2.06 -29.95
N ASP A 884 19.15 2.85 -29.98
CA ASP A 884 17.82 2.50 -29.47
C ASP A 884 17.77 2.10 -27.98
N GLU A 885 18.60 2.77 -27.17
CA GLU A 885 18.72 2.54 -25.74
C GLU A 885 17.64 3.28 -24.94
N ASN A 886 17.31 2.73 -23.77
CA ASN A 886 16.34 3.34 -22.87
C ASN A 886 16.96 4.44 -22.01
N MET A 887 16.23 5.53 -21.82
CA MET A 887 16.54 6.59 -20.86
C MET A 887 16.18 6.23 -19.41
N ASP A 888 15.15 5.41 -19.19
CA ASP A 888 14.61 5.05 -17.86
C ASP A 888 14.36 6.26 -16.93
N ALA A 889 13.97 7.40 -17.51
CA ALA A 889 13.94 8.69 -16.83
C ALA A 889 12.52 9.22 -16.63
N ALA A 890 12.31 9.96 -15.54
CA ALA A 890 11.03 10.54 -15.21
C ALA A 890 10.73 11.77 -16.07
N ALA A 891 9.54 11.80 -16.66
CA ALA A 891 9.06 12.93 -17.43
C ALA A 891 8.14 13.83 -16.61
N GLU A 892 8.13 15.12 -16.96
CA GLU A 892 7.24 16.12 -16.38
C GLU A 892 6.54 16.95 -17.47
N LEU A 893 5.28 17.30 -17.22
CA LEU A 893 4.50 18.16 -18.10
C LEU A 893 4.89 19.63 -17.83
N ALA A 894 5.67 20.21 -18.74
CA ALA A 894 6.18 21.58 -18.64
C ALA A 894 5.13 22.64 -19.00
N ALA A 895 4.23 22.36 -19.94
CA ALA A 895 3.14 23.27 -20.30
C ALA A 895 1.94 22.50 -20.87
N PHE A 896 0.75 23.07 -20.72
CA PHE A 896 -0.47 22.59 -21.37
C PHE A 896 -1.38 23.77 -21.71
N GLN A 897 -1.86 23.81 -22.95
CA GLN A 897 -2.84 24.79 -23.41
C GLN A 897 -3.92 24.06 -24.22
N ALA A 898 -5.18 24.32 -23.91
CA ALA A 898 -6.30 23.87 -24.73
C ALA A 898 -7.00 25.07 -25.37
N SER A 899 -7.46 24.91 -26.61
CA SER A 899 -8.25 25.91 -27.34
C SER A 899 -9.15 25.26 -28.39
N ASP A 900 -10.01 26.05 -29.02
CA ASP A 900 -10.85 25.57 -30.13
C ASP A 900 -10.04 25.27 -31.40
N ALA A 901 -8.90 25.93 -31.57
CA ALA A 901 -8.04 25.78 -32.75
C ALA A 901 -7.01 24.66 -32.60
N ALA A 902 -6.46 24.49 -31.40
CA ALA A 902 -5.49 23.44 -31.10
C ALA A 902 -5.36 23.17 -29.60
N ASP A 903 -4.99 21.94 -29.25
CA ASP A 903 -4.46 21.59 -27.93
C ASP A 903 -2.96 21.39 -28.02
N LEU A 904 -2.22 21.83 -27.02
CA LEU A 904 -0.77 21.67 -26.91
C LEU A 904 -0.42 21.09 -25.54
N ALA A 905 0.40 20.04 -25.55
CA ALA A 905 1.06 19.53 -24.36
C ALA A 905 2.57 19.54 -24.58
N VAL A 906 3.32 20.04 -23.60
CA VAL A 906 4.78 20.04 -23.63
C VAL A 906 5.32 19.22 -22.48
N GLY A 907 6.06 18.17 -22.81
CA GLY A 907 6.75 17.33 -21.84
C GLY A 907 8.25 17.54 -21.86
N GLN A 908 8.92 17.25 -20.75
CA GLN A 908 10.39 17.21 -20.71
C GLN A 908 10.91 16.08 -19.83
N VAL A 909 12.09 15.60 -20.18
CA VAL A 909 12.82 14.56 -19.44
C VAL A 909 14.32 14.82 -19.48
N ARG A 910 15.01 14.35 -18.45
CA ARG A 910 16.47 14.45 -18.31
C ARG A 910 17.03 13.10 -17.91
N THR A 911 18.15 12.70 -18.51
CA THR A 911 18.84 11.47 -18.10
C THR A 911 20.36 11.62 -18.13
N GLY A 912 21.01 11.02 -17.14
CA GLY A 912 22.47 10.87 -17.09
C GLY A 912 22.96 9.48 -17.50
N ALA A 913 22.06 8.57 -17.89
CA ALA A 913 22.42 7.20 -18.23
C ALA A 913 21.47 6.60 -19.27
N LEU A 914 21.98 5.63 -20.03
CA LEU A 914 21.21 4.84 -20.98
C LEU A 914 21.34 3.35 -20.67
N ARG A 915 20.31 2.58 -20.96
CA ARG A 915 20.26 1.13 -20.78
C ARG A 915 20.04 0.44 -22.11
N LYS A 916 20.97 -0.43 -22.51
CA LYS A 916 20.83 -1.24 -23.73
C LYS A 916 19.99 -2.48 -23.44
N LEU A 917 18.94 -2.69 -24.22
CA LEU A 917 18.12 -3.91 -24.21
C LEU A 917 18.22 -4.62 -25.56
N PRO A 918 17.88 -5.93 -25.63
CA PRO A 918 17.55 -6.59 -26.88
C PRO A 918 16.50 -5.78 -27.64
N ARG A 919 16.59 -5.80 -28.96
CA ARG A 919 15.72 -5.01 -29.83
C ARG A 919 14.27 -5.44 -29.65
N TRP A 920 14.01 -6.74 -29.67
CA TRP A 920 12.64 -7.22 -29.64
C TRP A 920 12.18 -7.69 -28.26
N PRO A 921 10.91 -7.47 -27.87
CA PRO A 921 10.39 -7.87 -26.56
C PRO A 921 10.55 -9.37 -26.25
N HIS A 922 10.45 -10.24 -27.26
CA HIS A 922 10.58 -11.69 -27.09
C HIS A 922 12.01 -12.16 -26.85
N GLU A 923 13.01 -11.30 -27.06
CA GLU A 923 14.42 -11.58 -26.81
C GLU A 923 14.82 -11.26 -25.36
N VAL A 924 13.95 -10.58 -24.60
CA VAL A 924 14.20 -10.23 -23.19
C VAL A 924 13.88 -11.43 -22.30
N PRO A 925 14.88 -12.05 -21.64
CA PRO A 925 14.62 -13.13 -20.71
C PRO A 925 13.83 -12.61 -19.50
N PRO A 926 12.93 -13.41 -18.92
CA PRO A 926 12.31 -13.09 -17.63
C PRO A 926 13.39 -12.76 -16.58
N ALA A 927 13.19 -11.66 -15.84
CA ALA A 927 14.10 -11.18 -14.79
C ALA A 927 15.53 -10.79 -15.22
N ALA A 928 15.81 -10.64 -16.52
CA ALA A 928 17.12 -10.16 -16.97
C ALA A 928 17.42 -8.74 -16.46
N ALA A 929 18.61 -8.56 -15.90
CA ALA A 929 19.18 -7.25 -15.62
C ALA A 929 20.03 -6.81 -16.81
N PHE A 930 19.86 -5.55 -17.24
CA PHE A 930 20.58 -4.99 -18.37
C PHE A 930 21.54 -3.89 -17.91
N PRO A 931 22.78 -3.85 -18.43
CA PRO A 931 23.78 -2.87 -18.03
C PRO A 931 23.34 -1.45 -18.41
N ARG A 932 23.73 -0.48 -17.58
CA ARG A 932 23.54 0.95 -17.84
C ARG A 932 24.89 1.60 -18.11
N ARG A 933 24.97 2.45 -19.12
CA ARG A 933 26.12 3.34 -19.36
C ARG A 933 25.79 4.75 -18.92
N THR A 934 26.74 5.41 -18.26
CA THR A 934 26.62 6.81 -17.88
C THR A 934 27.02 7.70 -19.04
N LEU A 935 26.26 8.77 -19.27
CA LEU A 935 26.54 9.76 -20.31
C LEU A 935 27.64 10.74 -19.85
N ALA A 936 28.40 11.27 -20.81
CA ALA A 936 29.42 12.28 -20.53
C ALA A 936 28.80 13.61 -20.08
N ALA A 937 27.62 13.94 -20.62
CA ALA A 937 26.78 15.05 -20.22
C ALA A 937 25.32 14.57 -20.13
N GLU A 938 24.55 15.18 -19.24
CA GLU A 938 23.11 14.92 -19.13
C GLU A 938 22.41 15.21 -20.46
N ALA A 939 21.65 14.23 -20.96
CA ALA A 939 20.77 14.42 -22.10
C ALA A 939 19.45 15.05 -21.63
N ARG A 940 19.00 16.08 -22.34
CA ARG A 940 17.69 16.72 -22.12
C ARG A 940 16.85 16.58 -23.37
N TRP A 941 15.61 16.18 -23.16
CA TRP A 941 14.64 16.03 -24.23
C TRP A 941 13.36 16.78 -23.87
N ARG A 942 12.86 17.57 -24.83
CA ARG A 942 11.56 18.22 -24.75
C ARG A 942 10.70 17.80 -25.93
N ARG A 943 9.45 17.44 -25.67
CA ARG A 943 8.44 17.12 -26.67
C ARG A 943 7.32 18.13 -26.63
N MET A 944 6.95 18.70 -27.77
CA MET A 944 5.72 19.47 -27.96
C MET A 944 4.76 18.65 -28.82
N LEU A 945 3.61 18.31 -28.25
CA LEU A 945 2.55 17.56 -28.91
C LEU A 945 1.37 18.49 -29.17
N CYS A 946 1.07 18.80 -30.43
CA CYS A 946 0.02 19.72 -30.82
C CYS A 946 -1.07 18.99 -31.63
N LEU A 947 -2.30 18.97 -31.12
CA LEU A 947 -3.47 18.49 -31.85
C LEU A 947 -4.17 19.68 -32.50
N VAL A 948 -4.09 19.78 -33.83
CA VAL A 948 -4.74 20.83 -34.62
C VAL A 948 -6.19 20.43 -34.90
N LYS A 949 -7.12 21.35 -34.68
CA LYS A 949 -8.56 21.09 -34.66
C LYS A 949 -9.30 21.81 -35.78
N HIS A 950 -10.35 21.16 -36.26
CA HIS A 950 -11.22 21.63 -37.32
C HIS A 950 -12.69 21.43 -36.92
N ALA A 951 -13.50 22.47 -37.06
CA ALA A 951 -14.95 22.42 -36.83
C ALA A 951 -15.73 21.88 -38.06
N GLY A 952 -15.03 21.33 -39.05
CA GLY A 952 -15.52 20.99 -40.38
C GLY A 952 -14.69 21.69 -41.46
N GLY A 953 -14.71 21.18 -42.69
CA GLY A 953 -13.90 21.68 -43.79
C GLY A 953 -13.17 20.56 -44.55
N PRO A 954 -12.29 20.91 -45.50
CA PRO A 954 -11.52 19.93 -46.26
C PRO A 954 -10.39 19.28 -45.44
N LEU A 955 -9.89 19.96 -44.40
CA LEU A 955 -8.87 19.42 -43.50
C LEU A 955 -9.48 18.66 -42.32
N GLU A 956 -8.85 17.54 -41.98
CA GLU A 956 -9.16 16.73 -40.80
C GLU A 956 -8.36 17.19 -39.58
N ASP A 957 -8.76 16.77 -38.39
CA ASP A 957 -7.96 16.96 -37.17
C ASP A 957 -6.66 16.14 -37.27
N TYR A 958 -5.51 16.74 -36.99
CA TYR A 958 -4.21 16.06 -37.11
C TYR A 958 -3.23 16.42 -35.99
N LEU A 959 -2.17 15.62 -35.86
CA LEU A 959 -1.17 15.77 -34.81
C LEU A 959 0.14 16.30 -35.39
N VAL A 960 0.75 17.28 -34.72
CA VAL A 960 2.12 17.73 -34.99
C VAL A 960 2.97 17.46 -33.77
N VAL A 961 4.07 16.73 -33.95
CA VAL A 961 5.01 16.33 -32.91
C VAL A 961 6.33 17.02 -33.16
N ARG A 962 6.82 17.76 -32.17
CA ARG A 962 8.16 18.35 -32.17
C ARG A 962 8.96 17.76 -31.03
N ASP A 963 10.15 17.23 -31.33
CA ASP A 963 11.11 16.80 -30.32
C ASP A 963 12.39 17.62 -30.43
N GLU A 964 12.79 18.25 -29.34
CA GLU A 964 14.03 19.01 -29.23
C GLU A 964 14.98 18.31 -28.26
N LEU A 965 16.26 18.31 -28.60
CA LEU A 965 17.30 17.56 -27.88
C LEU A 965 18.49 18.44 -27.55
N ALA A 966 18.94 18.36 -26.30
CA ALA A 966 20.28 18.77 -25.89
C ALA A 966 21.00 17.51 -25.41
N SER A 967 21.65 16.82 -26.34
CA SER A 967 22.32 15.53 -26.11
C SER A 967 23.53 15.40 -27.03
N ALA A 968 24.59 14.74 -26.56
CA ALA A 968 25.72 14.32 -27.39
C ALA A 968 25.46 12.98 -28.10
N GLU A 969 24.37 12.30 -27.74
CA GLU A 969 23.96 11.03 -28.33
C GLU A 969 23.07 11.27 -29.57
N PRO A 970 23.16 10.44 -30.62
CA PRO A 970 22.15 10.41 -31.67
C PRO A 970 20.79 10.01 -31.08
N ALA A 971 19.73 10.26 -31.84
CA ALA A 971 18.38 9.92 -31.42
C ALA A 971 17.58 9.34 -32.57
N THR A 972 16.58 8.54 -32.23
CA THR A 972 15.63 7.98 -33.19
C THR A 972 14.23 8.37 -32.77
N PHE A 973 13.47 9.02 -33.65
CA PHE A 973 12.03 9.19 -33.46
C PHE A 973 11.31 7.91 -33.88
N ASN A 974 10.57 7.30 -32.96
CA ASN A 974 9.85 6.05 -33.19
C ASN A 974 8.34 6.32 -33.26
N LEU A 975 7.69 5.75 -34.26
CA LEU A 975 6.24 5.84 -34.48
C LEU A 975 5.69 4.52 -34.99
N TRP A 976 4.75 3.94 -34.24
CA TRP A 976 4.05 2.70 -34.57
C TRP A 976 2.61 3.01 -34.96
N LEU A 977 2.23 2.56 -36.16
CA LEU A 977 0.93 2.81 -36.77
C LEU A 977 0.21 1.50 -37.09
N LEU A 978 -1.09 1.46 -36.80
CA LEU A 978 -1.99 0.36 -37.13
C LEU A 978 -2.28 0.31 -38.64
N ALA A 979 -1.29 -0.15 -39.38
CA ALA A 979 -1.29 -0.19 -40.85
C ALA A 979 -0.89 -1.57 -41.38
N ARG A 980 -1.31 -1.85 -42.61
CA ARG A 980 -1.02 -3.06 -43.39
C ARG A 980 0.33 -2.96 -44.07
N SER A 981 0.60 -1.79 -44.64
CA SER A 981 1.82 -1.47 -45.38
C SER A 981 2.09 0.02 -45.30
N VAL A 982 3.31 0.41 -45.68
CA VAL A 982 3.76 1.79 -45.75
C VAL A 982 4.47 2.02 -47.09
N ARG A 983 4.28 3.20 -47.68
CA ARG A 983 4.93 3.65 -48.90
C ARG A 983 5.55 5.02 -48.66
N GLN A 984 6.83 5.18 -49.00
CA GLN A 984 7.54 6.44 -48.85
C GLN A 984 7.62 7.19 -50.19
N GLU A 985 7.29 8.48 -50.16
CA GLU A 985 7.35 9.44 -51.27
C GLU A 985 8.16 10.66 -50.79
N GLY A 986 9.49 10.55 -50.85
CA GLY A 986 10.39 11.56 -50.28
C GLY A 986 10.18 11.71 -48.78
N ARG A 987 9.68 12.87 -48.34
CA ARG A 987 9.39 13.20 -46.93
C ARG A 987 8.00 12.77 -46.45
N LEU A 988 7.14 12.34 -47.36
CA LEU A 988 5.80 11.87 -47.07
C LEU A 988 5.78 10.34 -47.00
N LEU A 989 5.18 9.78 -45.96
CA LEU A 989 4.94 8.36 -45.81
C LEU A 989 3.44 8.10 -45.75
N LEU A 990 2.96 7.21 -46.61
CA LEU A 990 1.56 6.84 -46.72
C LEU A 990 1.37 5.43 -46.16
N PHE A 991 0.58 5.34 -45.10
CA PHE A 991 0.27 4.09 -44.41
C PHE A 991 -1.13 3.60 -44.81
N ASP A 992 -1.20 2.39 -45.40
CA ASP A 992 -2.47 1.69 -45.70
C ASP A 992 -3.06 1.19 -44.37
N GLY A 993 -3.93 1.97 -43.74
CA GLY A 993 -4.47 1.66 -42.42
C GLY A 993 -5.27 0.35 -42.40
N GLN A 994 -5.40 -0.28 -41.23
CA GLN A 994 -6.13 -1.54 -41.15
C GLN A 994 -7.65 -1.39 -41.08
N LEU A 995 -8.12 -0.18 -40.75
CA LEU A 995 -9.52 0.20 -40.53
C LEU A 995 -9.99 1.21 -41.60
N ALA A 996 -10.98 2.03 -41.28
CA ALA A 996 -11.60 2.99 -42.20
C ALA A 996 -10.72 4.21 -42.54
N ALA A 997 -9.58 4.38 -41.87
CA ALA A 997 -8.65 5.48 -42.09
C ALA A 997 -7.24 4.97 -42.41
N ASP A 998 -6.61 5.61 -43.39
CA ASP A 998 -5.18 5.63 -43.68
C ASP A 998 -4.48 6.71 -42.83
N ALA A 999 -3.16 6.79 -42.94
CA ALA A 999 -2.40 7.89 -42.36
C ALA A 999 -1.34 8.41 -43.34
N ALA A 1000 -1.24 9.74 -43.44
CA ALA A 1000 -0.10 10.44 -44.01
C ALA A 1000 0.80 10.93 -42.89
N VAL A 1001 2.07 10.54 -42.93
CA VAL A 1001 3.10 11.01 -41.99
C VAL A 1001 4.13 11.80 -42.76
N PHE A 1002 4.29 13.08 -42.43
CA PHE A 1002 5.27 13.95 -43.06
C PHE A 1002 6.39 14.29 -42.09
N VAL A 1003 7.64 14.01 -42.49
CA VAL A 1003 8.84 14.32 -41.72
C VAL A 1003 9.42 15.65 -42.22
N ALA A 1004 9.15 16.72 -41.46
CA ALA A 1004 9.65 18.06 -41.78
C ALA A 1004 11.11 18.27 -41.35
N ALA A 1005 11.53 17.59 -40.27
CA ALA A 1005 12.91 17.51 -39.80
C ALA A 1005 13.13 16.20 -39.00
N PRO A 1006 14.31 15.56 -39.07
CA PRO A 1006 15.43 15.85 -39.98
C PRO A 1006 15.07 15.52 -41.43
N ASP A 1007 16.04 15.51 -42.36
CA ASP A 1007 15.74 15.06 -43.73
C ASP A 1007 15.31 13.58 -43.75
N ALA A 1008 14.44 13.22 -44.70
CA ALA A 1008 13.76 11.92 -44.70
C ALA A 1008 14.57 10.77 -45.32
N ASP A 1009 15.84 11.00 -45.66
CA ASP A 1009 16.76 9.97 -46.14
C ASP A 1009 17.21 9.01 -45.02
N ARG A 1010 16.97 9.38 -43.76
CA ARG A 1010 17.32 8.60 -42.56
C ARG A 1010 16.13 7.85 -41.96
N VAL A 1011 15.32 7.26 -42.83
CA VAL A 1011 14.11 6.52 -42.44
C VAL A 1011 14.38 5.02 -42.47
N ARG A 1012 14.12 4.36 -41.34
CA ARG A 1012 14.02 2.90 -41.23
C ARG A 1012 12.56 2.51 -40.98
N LEU A 1013 12.12 1.50 -41.71
CA LEU A 1013 10.77 0.94 -41.59
C LEU A 1013 10.85 -0.45 -40.99
N ASP A 1014 10.03 -0.69 -39.98
CA ASP A 1014 9.92 -1.96 -39.30
C ASP A 1014 8.46 -2.46 -39.34
N ARG A 1015 8.29 -3.74 -39.03
CA ARG A 1015 6.98 -4.37 -38.87
C ARG A 1015 7.05 -5.27 -37.67
N TRP A 1016 6.07 -5.15 -36.78
CA TRP A 1016 5.96 -6.03 -35.63
C TRP A 1016 4.51 -6.40 -35.36
N ALA A 1017 4.31 -7.57 -34.75
CA ALA A 1017 3.00 -8.11 -34.48
C ALA A 1017 2.98 -8.85 -33.14
N TRP A 1018 1.87 -8.70 -32.41
CA TRP A 1018 1.67 -9.26 -31.08
C TRP A 1018 0.23 -9.74 -30.89
N PRO A 1019 -0.06 -10.87 -30.19
CA PRO A 1019 0.88 -11.84 -29.63
C PRO A 1019 1.46 -12.79 -30.68
N ARG A 1020 0.87 -12.82 -31.88
CA ARG A 1020 1.36 -13.59 -33.02
C ARG A 1020 2.29 -12.72 -33.85
N GLN A 1021 3.51 -13.18 -34.10
CA GLN A 1021 4.54 -12.44 -34.83
C GLN A 1021 4.37 -12.56 -36.36
N ASP A 1022 3.14 -12.64 -36.83
CA ASP A 1022 2.78 -12.88 -38.22
C ASP A 1022 1.54 -12.08 -38.63
N GLU A 1023 1.12 -12.24 -39.89
CA GLU A 1023 0.00 -11.50 -40.46
C GLU A 1023 -1.36 -11.86 -39.85
N SER A 1024 -1.47 -12.96 -39.10
CA SER A 1024 -2.74 -13.34 -38.46
C SER A 1024 -3.14 -12.39 -37.31
N ALA A 1025 -2.21 -11.54 -36.84
CA ALA A 1025 -2.51 -10.43 -35.92
C ALA A 1025 -3.10 -9.18 -36.64
N MET A 1026 -3.10 -9.15 -37.98
CA MET A 1026 -3.66 -8.07 -38.78
C MET A 1026 -5.17 -8.19 -38.94
N ILE A 1027 -5.88 -7.06 -38.81
CA ILE A 1027 -7.34 -7.03 -39.01
C ILE A 1027 -7.70 -7.42 -40.45
N PRO A 1028 -8.65 -8.32 -40.70
CA PRO A 1028 -9.05 -8.73 -42.06
C PRO A 1028 -9.66 -7.57 -42.85
N ARG A 1029 -9.49 -7.56 -44.19
CA ARG A 1029 -10.07 -6.50 -45.06
C ARG A 1029 -11.61 -6.46 -45.04
N GLY A 1030 -12.26 -7.57 -44.68
CA GLY A 1030 -13.71 -7.66 -44.54
C GLY A 1030 -14.25 -7.30 -43.15
N PHE A 1031 -13.42 -6.80 -42.24
CA PHE A 1031 -13.83 -6.45 -40.87
C PHE A 1031 -14.85 -5.32 -40.87
N ARG A 1032 -16.02 -5.57 -40.29
CA ARG A 1032 -17.11 -4.59 -40.13
C ARG A 1032 -17.09 -4.01 -38.73
N ALA A 1033 -16.59 -2.78 -38.61
CA ALA A 1033 -16.57 -2.04 -37.35
C ALA A 1033 -17.96 -2.01 -36.69
N GLY A 1034 -18.03 -2.31 -35.39
CA GLY A 1034 -19.27 -2.36 -34.62
C GLY A 1034 -20.07 -3.66 -34.74
N VAL A 1035 -19.78 -4.50 -35.73
CA VAL A 1035 -20.38 -5.84 -35.89
C VAL A 1035 -19.39 -6.92 -35.49
N ASP A 1036 -18.19 -6.86 -36.05
CA ASP A 1036 -17.13 -7.82 -35.80
C ASP A 1036 -16.25 -7.35 -34.62
N ARG A 1037 -15.59 -8.28 -33.92
CA ARG A 1037 -14.64 -7.98 -32.84
C ARG A 1037 -13.29 -8.60 -33.15
N TRP A 1038 -12.23 -7.80 -33.10
CA TRP A 1038 -10.87 -8.25 -33.37
C TRP A 1038 -10.10 -8.51 -32.08
N ARG A 1039 -9.61 -9.75 -31.91
CA ARG A 1039 -8.90 -10.21 -30.71
C ARG A 1039 -7.62 -10.99 -30.99
N ALA A 1040 -7.31 -11.29 -32.26
CA ALA A 1040 -6.20 -12.16 -32.61
C ALA A 1040 -4.82 -11.51 -32.45
N GLY A 1041 -4.77 -10.18 -32.28
CA GLY A 1041 -3.55 -9.44 -32.04
C GLY A 1041 -3.59 -8.01 -32.58
N GLU A 1042 -2.43 -7.38 -32.58
CA GLU A 1042 -2.15 -6.08 -33.16
C GLU A 1042 -0.90 -6.25 -34.03
N LEU A 1043 -1.02 -5.98 -35.33
CA LEU A 1043 0.11 -5.80 -36.24
C LEU A 1043 0.28 -4.30 -36.48
N GLN A 1044 1.50 -3.77 -36.39
CA GLN A 1044 1.78 -2.37 -36.67
C GLN A 1044 3.01 -2.22 -37.56
N GLN A 1045 3.03 -1.11 -38.31
CA GLN A 1045 4.20 -0.64 -39.06
C GLN A 1045 4.95 0.36 -38.19
N GLY A 1046 6.26 0.17 -38.05
CA GLY A 1046 7.17 1.06 -37.33
C GLY A 1046 7.88 2.00 -38.30
N LEU A 1047 7.89 3.28 -37.97
CA LEU A 1047 8.69 4.32 -38.57
C LEU A 1047 9.74 4.76 -37.56
N HIS A 1048 11.01 4.68 -37.97
CA HIS A 1048 12.17 5.08 -37.19
C HIS A 1048 12.92 6.14 -37.99
N VAL A 1049 12.92 7.39 -37.51
CA VAL A 1049 13.65 8.49 -38.15
C VAL A 1049 14.89 8.78 -37.33
N GLU A 1050 16.07 8.65 -37.91
CA GLU A 1050 17.34 8.86 -37.21
C GLU A 1050 17.80 10.31 -37.34
N ALA A 1051 18.28 10.89 -36.25
CA ALA A 1051 18.84 12.24 -36.21
C ALA A 1051 20.23 12.24 -35.58
N SER A 1052 21.06 13.18 -36.03
CA SER A 1052 22.36 13.44 -35.41
C SER A 1052 22.20 13.98 -33.99
N ALA A 1053 23.29 13.97 -33.20
CA ALA A 1053 23.27 14.52 -31.85
C ALA A 1053 22.79 15.99 -31.81
N GLY A 1054 21.79 16.26 -30.96
CA GLY A 1054 21.19 17.59 -30.78
C GLY A 1054 20.26 18.04 -31.92
N GLU A 1055 20.16 17.28 -33.00
CA GLU A 1055 19.20 17.53 -34.06
C GLU A 1055 17.78 17.19 -33.60
N ALA A 1056 16.80 17.92 -34.13
CA ALA A 1056 15.46 17.94 -33.58
C ALA A 1056 14.43 17.47 -34.61
N PHE A 1057 13.40 16.77 -34.16
CA PHE A 1057 12.38 16.17 -35.03
C PHE A 1057 11.16 17.06 -35.16
N LEU A 1058 10.56 17.14 -36.34
CA LEU A 1058 9.24 17.72 -36.57
C LEU A 1058 8.45 16.81 -37.51
N VAL A 1059 7.35 16.25 -37.00
CA VAL A 1059 6.54 15.25 -37.72
C VAL A 1059 5.07 15.65 -37.67
N ALA A 1060 4.39 15.64 -38.82
CA ALA A 1060 2.94 15.78 -38.91
C ALA A 1060 2.30 14.41 -39.20
N ILE A 1061 1.27 14.04 -38.45
CA ILE A 1061 0.53 12.77 -38.57
C ILE A 1061 -0.93 13.11 -38.88
N TYR A 1062 -1.33 12.88 -40.13
CA TYR A 1062 -2.61 13.28 -40.68
C TYR A 1062 -3.49 12.06 -40.99
N PRO A 1063 -4.71 11.94 -40.42
CA PRO A 1063 -5.64 10.87 -40.76
C PRO A 1063 -6.19 11.06 -42.18
N LEU A 1064 -6.23 10.00 -42.96
CA LEU A 1064 -6.76 10.01 -44.32
C LEU A 1064 -7.96 9.07 -44.42
N HIS A 1065 -9.06 9.52 -45.02
CA HIS A 1065 -10.12 8.57 -45.40
C HIS A 1065 -9.60 7.66 -46.52
N LYS A 1066 -9.99 6.39 -46.49
CA LYS A 1066 -9.62 5.43 -47.54
C LYS A 1066 -9.94 5.99 -48.93
N GLY A 1067 -8.92 6.09 -49.78
CA GLY A 1067 -9.04 6.60 -51.15
C GLY A 1067 -9.09 8.13 -51.29
N ALA A 1068 -8.98 8.90 -50.20
CA ALA A 1068 -8.85 10.35 -50.27
C ALA A 1068 -7.43 10.76 -50.74
N GLU A 1069 -7.35 11.93 -51.38
CA GLU A 1069 -6.06 12.53 -51.75
C GLU A 1069 -5.30 12.98 -50.48
N PRO A 1070 -3.99 12.67 -50.35
CA PRO A 1070 -3.20 13.16 -49.23
C PRO A 1070 -3.03 14.69 -49.32
N PRO A 1071 -3.02 15.41 -48.19
CA PRO A 1071 -2.68 16.83 -48.18
C PRO A 1071 -1.23 17.03 -48.65
N ARG A 1072 -0.96 18.22 -49.20
CA ARG A 1072 0.39 18.68 -49.48
C ARG A 1072 1.02 19.20 -48.19
N PHE A 1073 2.29 18.85 -48.00
CA PHE A 1073 3.08 19.29 -46.85
C PHE A 1073 4.33 20.03 -47.30
N GLU A 1074 4.68 21.10 -46.60
CA GLU A 1074 5.92 21.85 -46.83
C GLU A 1074 6.61 22.13 -45.49
N PRO A 1075 7.94 21.89 -45.37
CA PRO A 1075 8.67 22.28 -44.17
C PRO A 1075 8.87 23.80 -44.17
N LEU A 1076 8.67 24.43 -43.02
CA LEU A 1076 8.82 25.87 -42.83
C LEU A 1076 9.96 26.17 -41.85
N ALA A 1077 10.58 27.35 -42.02
CA ALA A 1077 11.56 27.91 -41.07
C ALA A 1077 12.61 26.89 -40.61
N GLN A 1078 13.24 26.18 -41.57
CA GLN A 1078 14.26 25.16 -41.31
C GLN A 1078 13.77 24.02 -40.38
N GLY A 1079 12.54 23.54 -40.60
CA GLY A 1079 11.99 22.43 -39.80
C GLY A 1079 11.43 22.85 -38.44
N ARG A 1080 11.22 24.15 -38.21
CA ARG A 1080 10.53 24.69 -37.02
C ARG A 1080 9.01 24.84 -37.23
N GLY A 1081 8.53 24.63 -38.44
CA GLY A 1081 7.11 24.58 -38.75
C GLY A 1081 6.78 23.71 -39.95
N VAL A 1082 5.50 23.49 -40.16
CA VAL A 1082 4.95 22.73 -41.29
C VAL A 1082 3.73 23.45 -41.85
N ARG A 1083 3.65 23.54 -43.17
CA ARG A 1083 2.44 23.95 -43.90
C ARG A 1083 1.67 22.70 -44.32
N VAL A 1084 0.36 22.69 -44.12
CA VAL A 1084 -0.55 21.63 -44.57
C VAL A 1084 -1.60 22.26 -45.49
N SER A 1085 -1.77 21.71 -46.69
CA SER A 1085 -2.72 22.25 -47.68
C SER A 1085 -3.53 21.15 -48.36
N LEU A 1086 -4.85 21.32 -48.45
CA LEU A 1086 -5.76 20.39 -49.13
C LEU A 1086 -7.00 21.13 -49.66
N ALA A 1087 -7.38 20.86 -50.91
CA ALA A 1087 -8.57 21.40 -51.55
C ALA A 1087 -8.74 22.94 -51.37
N GLY A 1088 -7.65 23.69 -51.51
CA GLY A 1088 -7.63 25.16 -51.40
C GLY A 1088 -7.53 25.69 -49.96
N ALA A 1089 -7.72 24.87 -48.93
CA ALA A 1089 -7.39 25.23 -47.56
C ALA A 1089 -5.89 25.09 -47.31
N SER A 1090 -5.32 25.99 -46.51
CA SER A 1090 -3.92 25.93 -46.10
C SER A 1090 -3.73 26.50 -44.70
N GLU A 1091 -2.86 25.87 -43.93
CA GLU A 1091 -2.48 26.35 -42.61
C GLU A 1091 -1.02 26.05 -42.28
N GLU A 1092 -0.45 26.85 -41.38
CA GLU A 1092 0.95 26.76 -40.93
C GLU A 1092 0.99 26.52 -39.43
N VAL A 1093 1.72 25.51 -39.00
CA VAL A 1093 1.93 25.17 -37.58
C VAL A 1093 3.40 25.36 -37.26
N TYR A 1094 3.71 26.19 -36.26
CA TYR A 1094 5.06 26.42 -35.76
C TYR A 1094 5.18 25.85 -34.35
N LEU A 1095 6.22 25.05 -34.11
CA LEU A 1095 6.54 24.46 -32.80
C LEU A 1095 8.07 24.50 -32.59
N ALA A 1096 8.54 25.36 -31.70
CA ALA A 1096 9.95 25.43 -31.31
C ALA A 1096 10.14 26.19 -30.00
N SER A 1097 11.12 25.79 -29.19
CA SER A 1097 11.53 26.59 -28.02
C SER A 1097 12.14 27.93 -28.42
N ASP A 1098 12.77 27.97 -29.60
CA ASP A 1098 13.26 29.17 -30.26
C ASP A 1098 12.52 29.36 -31.60
N PRO A 1099 11.31 29.95 -31.58
CA PRO A 1099 10.50 30.13 -32.77
C PRO A 1099 11.07 31.25 -33.65
N PRO A 1100 10.83 31.22 -34.98
CA PRO A 1100 11.16 32.35 -35.83
C PRO A 1100 10.35 33.58 -35.42
N ALA A 1101 10.92 34.78 -35.59
CA ALA A 1101 10.34 36.03 -35.07
C ALA A 1101 8.91 36.29 -35.56
N ASP A 1102 8.57 35.84 -36.78
CA ASP A 1102 7.27 36.02 -37.38
C ASP A 1102 6.20 35.04 -36.82
N ALA A 1103 6.59 33.88 -36.28
CA ALA A 1103 5.66 32.92 -35.67
C ALA A 1103 4.94 33.50 -34.45
N GLY A 1104 5.54 34.48 -33.75
CA GLY A 1104 4.92 35.21 -32.64
C GLY A 1104 4.77 34.43 -31.32
N GLY A 1105 5.16 33.15 -31.29
CA GLY A 1105 5.13 32.31 -30.10
C GLY A 1105 5.86 30.98 -30.31
N GLN A 1106 6.16 30.28 -29.21
CA GLN A 1106 6.79 28.96 -29.23
C GLN A 1106 5.89 27.87 -29.83
N ALA A 1107 4.58 28.09 -29.77
CA ALA A 1107 3.60 27.34 -30.54
C ALA A 1107 2.58 28.30 -31.15
N ALA A 1108 2.42 28.25 -32.47
CA ALA A 1108 1.48 29.12 -33.19
C ALA A 1108 0.86 28.40 -34.40
N LEU A 1109 -0.40 28.72 -34.67
CA LEU A 1109 -1.15 28.28 -35.85
C LEU A 1109 -1.50 29.50 -36.69
N ARG A 1110 -1.26 29.45 -38.00
CA ARG A 1110 -1.78 30.43 -38.97
C ARG A 1110 -2.76 29.73 -39.91
N ARG A 1111 -4.00 30.20 -39.91
CA ARG A 1111 -5.08 29.69 -40.77
C ARG A 1111 -5.77 30.88 -41.40
N GLU A 1112 -5.90 30.90 -42.73
CA GLU A 1112 -6.58 31.98 -43.48
C GLU A 1112 -6.05 33.38 -43.14
N GLY A 1113 -4.73 33.53 -43.00
CA GLY A 1113 -4.08 34.79 -42.62
C GLY A 1113 -4.23 35.20 -41.15
N ARG A 1114 -5.07 34.50 -40.37
CA ARG A 1114 -5.21 34.72 -38.93
C ARG A 1114 -4.18 33.89 -38.16
N ARG A 1115 -3.40 34.56 -37.31
CA ARG A 1115 -2.46 33.93 -36.37
C ARG A 1115 -3.11 33.70 -35.01
N THR A 1116 -3.02 32.47 -34.52
CA THR A 1116 -3.40 32.06 -33.17
C THR A 1116 -2.14 31.62 -32.43
N VAL A 1117 -1.73 32.37 -31.42
CA VAL A 1117 -0.60 31.98 -30.55
C VAL A 1117 -1.14 31.03 -29.48
N ILE A 1118 -0.65 29.80 -29.47
CA ILE A 1118 -1.05 28.76 -28.51
C ILE A 1118 -0.14 28.83 -27.29
N LEU A 1119 1.17 28.98 -27.51
CA LEU A 1119 2.16 29.17 -26.45
C LEU A 1119 2.99 30.42 -26.76
N PRO A 1120 2.92 31.46 -25.91
CA PRO A 1120 3.69 32.69 -26.11
C PRO A 1120 5.20 32.46 -26.15
N ALA A 1121 5.92 33.34 -26.82
CA ALA A 1121 7.38 33.31 -26.83
C ALA A 1121 7.93 33.50 -25.41
N GLY A 1122 9.01 32.78 -25.07
CA GLY A 1122 9.65 32.87 -23.76
C GLY A 1122 8.93 32.13 -22.61
N THR A 1123 7.80 31.47 -22.86
CA THR A 1123 7.10 30.67 -21.83
C THR A 1123 7.97 29.53 -21.33
N LEU A 1124 8.69 28.87 -22.25
CA LEU A 1124 9.67 27.84 -21.95
C LEU A 1124 11.09 28.39 -22.20
N PRO A 1125 12.08 28.10 -21.34
CA PRO A 1125 13.46 28.49 -21.61
C PRO A 1125 14.04 27.66 -22.78
N PRO A 1126 15.03 28.17 -23.53
CA PRO A 1126 15.74 27.39 -24.55
C PRO A 1126 16.30 26.09 -23.97
N LEU A 1127 16.18 25.00 -24.73
CA LEU A 1127 16.67 23.69 -24.30
C LEU A 1127 18.21 23.72 -24.21
N GLY A 1128 18.76 23.64 -22.99
CA GLY A 1128 20.21 23.66 -22.72
C GLY A 1128 20.69 24.77 -21.80
N LYS A 1129 19.92 25.86 -21.64
CA LYS A 1129 20.14 26.81 -20.54
C LYS A 1129 19.34 26.33 -19.31
N PRO A 1130 19.88 26.37 -18.09
CA PRO A 1130 19.05 26.19 -16.90
C PRO A 1130 17.92 27.22 -16.92
N ALA A 1131 16.71 26.83 -16.49
CA ALA A 1131 15.66 27.80 -16.24
C ALA A 1131 16.22 28.85 -15.28
N ALA A 1132 16.11 30.14 -15.60
CA ALA A 1132 16.45 31.18 -14.64
C ALA A 1132 15.52 30.99 -13.43
N GLU A 1133 16.11 30.84 -12.24
CA GLU A 1133 15.37 30.67 -10.97
C GLU A 1133 14.40 31.81 -10.67
#